data_AF-A0A8S9S008-F1
#
_entry.id   AF-A0A8S9S008-F1
#
_cell.length_a   1.000
_cell.length_b   1.000
_cell.length_c   1.000
_cell.angle_alpha   90.00
_cell.angle_beta   90.00
_cell.angle_gamma   90.00
#
_symmetry.space_group_name_H-M   'P 1'
#
loop_
_entity.id
_entity.type
_entity.pdbx_description
1 polymer ?
#
loop_
_entity_poly.entity_id
_entity_poly.type
_entity_poly.pdbx_seq_one_letter_code
_entity_poly.pdbx_strand_id
1 'polypeptide(L)'
;MDYDPGQAMSRGGSMRKSISRSVSRASRNLEDIFSPSARRTKSTNEDEEALKWAAIEKLPTYSRLRTSLMPALGEDDIYGNQILNKEVDVTKLDGEERARFIDVVFKVAEQDNERILTKLRNRIDRVGITLPTVEVRYDHLTVKADCYTGDRSLPSLTNTVRNMGESLLGLVGINLAKKAQLTILKEVSGIVKPSRMTLLLGPPSSGKTTLLLALAGKLDKSLDISGEVTYNGYRLNEFVPIKTSAYISQNDLHVGIMTVKETLDFSARCQGVTSKKDQEQYWVDQTKPYRYIPVPEFASKFKTFHVGNKLSNELSVPFDKSKGHKAALVFDKYSVKKSELLKTCWDKEWMLMKRNSFFYVFKTVSIIIIAAILSSVFLRTEMNTRNEADANMYMGALLFGLIMNMFNGLAEMAMTIQRLPVFYKQRDLLFHPPWAYTLPTFLLGIPISIFETTAWMVVTYYSIGLAPEAERFFKQFLIIFLVQQMAAGIFRFIASICRTMTIANTGGMLALLVVFLTGGFLLPRREIPVWWRWAFWASPLSYGFNAISVNELFAPRWMNKMSSDNTTRLGTAMLNMWGVFDDKNWYWIGIGALFGFAVLFNGLFTLALSYLDPLGKPQAILPKEEDESKKEIPMENVNTKKGMVLPFTPLALSFDDVKYFVDMPVEMRDQGVQETRLQLLKGVTSTFRPGVLTALMGVSGAGKTTLMDVLAGRKTGGYIEGDIRVSGFPKKQDTFARISGYCEQTDIHSPQITVRESLIFSAFLRLAKEVSKEEKMMFVEQVMELVELVDLRDAIVGIPGVTGLSTEQRKRLTIAVELVANPSIIFMDEPTSGLDARAAAIVMRAVRNTVDTGRTVVCTIHQPSIDIFEAFDELLLMKRGGQVIYSGPLGRDSHKIVEYFEAIPGVPKIPEKYNPATWMLEASSLAAELKLGVDFAELYKSSSLCQRNKQLVQELSVPPQGASDLYFATQFSQDTWGQYKSCLWKQWWTYWRSPDYNVVRFIFTLATALMIGSVFWQIGGKRSNVQDLTMVLGAIYSAVIFIGVNNCSTVQPLVAVERTVFYREKAAGMYSAIPYAISQVTCELPYVFIQTTYYSLIVYAMVGFEWKASKFLWFLFINYSSFLYWTYYGMMTVSLTPNQQVASIFASAFYGIFNLFSGFFIPRPKIPKWWIWYYWICPVAWTIYGLITSQYGDVETPIAFPGGPPNLTVKQYLKDQYGFESSFMGPVAAVLVIFPVFFAFVFAFCIKTLNFQTR
;
A
#
# COMPACT_ATOMS: atom_id res chain seq x y z
N MET A 1 29.70 71.78 3.15
CA MET A 1 28.57 72.32 2.38
C MET A 1 27.45 71.31 2.55
N ASP A 2 26.81 71.36 3.73
CA ASP A 2 25.55 72.09 3.98
C ASP A 2 24.39 71.24 3.44
N TYR A 3 23.34 70.85 4.17
CA TYR A 3 22.86 71.15 5.50
C TYR A 3 21.79 70.07 5.83
N ASP A 4 21.65 69.73 7.11
CA ASP A 4 20.63 68.87 7.76
C ASP A 4 19.26 69.62 7.85
N PRO A 5 18.19 69.21 8.57
CA PRO A 5 17.58 67.90 8.92
C PRO A 5 16.03 67.88 8.68
N GLY A 6 15.35 66.76 8.93
CA GLY A 6 13.87 66.73 8.94
C GLY A 6 13.19 65.45 9.45
N GLN A 7 13.39 65.15 10.74
CA GLN A 7 12.52 64.46 11.74
C GLN A 7 11.56 63.32 11.30
N ALA A 8 11.48 62.17 11.99
CA ALA A 8 11.69 61.90 13.41
C ALA A 8 12.28 60.47 13.59
N MET A 9 13.47 60.32 14.17
CA MET A 9 13.77 60.16 15.61
C MET A 9 12.89 59.13 16.34
N SER A 10 13.40 58.21 17.16
CA SER A 10 14.74 57.62 17.34
C SER A 10 14.64 56.68 18.54
N ARG A 11 15.44 55.60 18.49
CA ARG A 11 16.19 54.98 19.59
C ARG A 11 15.36 54.43 20.78
N GLY A 12 15.47 53.16 21.13
CA GLY A 12 16.68 52.35 21.13
C GLY A 12 17.26 52.33 22.54
N GLY A 13 17.22 51.14 23.15
CA GLY A 13 18.12 50.73 24.22
C GLY A 13 17.67 51.05 25.64
N SER A 14 17.04 50.07 26.29
CA SER A 14 17.50 49.49 27.57
C SER A 14 16.37 48.66 28.21
N MET A 15 16.47 47.33 28.16
CA MET A 15 15.99 46.48 29.27
C MET A 15 16.54 45.05 29.15
N ARG A 16 17.85 44.91 29.29
CA ARG A 16 18.46 43.68 29.83
C ARG A 16 18.60 43.91 31.33
N LYS A 17 17.63 43.42 32.12
CA LYS A 17 17.65 43.08 33.56
C LYS A 17 16.31 43.40 34.22
N SER A 18 15.40 42.41 34.29
CA SER A 18 14.41 42.29 35.39
C SER A 18 13.61 40.98 35.42
N ILE A 19 13.70 40.08 34.42
CA ILE A 19 12.91 38.83 34.39
C ILE A 19 13.60 37.69 35.19
N SER A 20 14.12 38.00 36.38
CA SER A 20 14.59 36.97 37.32
C SER A 20 14.12 37.25 38.76
N ARG A 21 13.15 38.16 38.96
CA ARG A 21 12.66 38.54 40.29
C ARG A 21 11.14 38.60 40.45
N SER A 22 10.34 38.35 39.42
CA SER A 22 8.86 38.31 39.55
C SER A 22 8.30 36.92 39.87
N VAL A 23 9.00 35.83 39.52
CA VAL A 23 8.53 34.46 39.77
C VAL A 23 8.61 34.06 41.25
N SER A 24 9.42 34.76 42.06
CA SER A 24 9.58 34.44 43.49
C SER A 24 8.59 35.14 44.44
N ARG A 25 7.59 35.88 43.93
CA ARG A 25 6.55 36.53 44.77
C ARG A 25 5.16 35.91 44.64
N ALA A 26 4.86 35.20 43.55
CA ALA A 26 3.58 34.52 43.37
C ALA A 26 3.40 33.27 44.25
N SER A 27 4.48 32.73 44.83
CA SER A 27 4.42 31.52 45.66
C SER A 27 4.02 31.78 47.13
N ARG A 28 3.90 33.05 47.56
CA ARG A 28 3.73 33.38 48.99
C ARG A 28 2.28 33.65 49.44
N ASN A 29 1.29 33.66 48.55
CA ASN A 29 -0.10 33.97 48.93
C ASN A 29 -1.07 32.77 48.80
N LEU A 30 -0.57 31.54 48.58
CA LEU A 30 -1.40 30.34 48.37
C LEU A 30 -1.72 29.57 49.66
N GLU A 31 -1.15 29.96 50.79
CA GLU A 31 -1.31 29.25 52.08
C GLU A 31 -2.66 29.48 52.76
N ASP A 32 -3.46 30.49 52.37
CA ASP A 32 -4.75 30.80 53.03
C ASP A 32 -6.00 30.18 52.36
N ILE A 33 -5.85 29.42 51.27
CA ILE A 33 -6.98 28.91 50.47
C ILE A 33 -7.63 27.63 51.09
N PHE A 34 -6.98 27.00 52.07
CA PHE A 34 -7.42 25.72 52.64
C PHE A 34 -8.14 25.82 53.99
N SER A 35 -8.83 26.94 54.26
CA SER A 35 -9.71 27.06 55.43
C SER A 35 -11.15 26.58 55.12
N PRO A 36 -11.88 26.03 56.12
CA PRO A 36 -13.21 25.40 55.92
C PRO A 36 -14.29 26.35 55.37
N SER A 37 -14.02 27.66 55.38
CA SER A 37 -14.87 28.75 54.90
C SER A 37 -15.07 28.78 53.38
N ALA A 38 -14.17 28.16 52.60
CA ALA A 38 -14.17 28.20 51.14
C ALA A 38 -15.23 27.31 50.44
N ARG A 39 -15.97 26.47 51.18
CA ARG A 39 -17.06 25.66 50.59
C ARG A 39 -18.31 26.47 50.26
N ARG A 40 -18.51 27.66 50.84
CA ARG A 40 -19.66 28.54 50.54
C ARG A 40 -19.46 29.44 49.32
N THR A 41 -18.23 29.68 48.89
CA THR A 41 -17.89 30.55 47.74
C THR A 41 -17.82 29.80 46.40
N LYS A 42 -17.77 28.46 46.41
CA LYS A 42 -17.70 27.67 45.17
C LYS A 42 -19.04 27.60 44.42
N SER A 43 -20.18 27.57 45.12
CA SER A 43 -21.50 27.56 44.45
C SER A 43 -21.85 28.91 43.85
N THR A 44 -21.42 30.01 44.49
CA THR A 44 -21.67 31.38 44.00
C THR A 44 -20.88 31.70 42.74
N ASN A 45 -19.64 31.23 42.60
CA ASN A 45 -18.86 31.37 41.37
C ASN A 45 -19.40 30.50 40.21
N GLU A 46 -19.91 29.29 40.49
CA GLU A 46 -20.56 28.46 39.46
C GLU A 46 -21.88 29.09 38.97
N ASP A 47 -22.64 29.72 39.86
CA ASP A 47 -23.85 30.48 39.51
C ASP A 47 -23.53 31.76 38.71
N GLU A 48 -22.43 32.44 39.02
CA GLU A 48 -21.97 33.64 38.30
C GLU A 48 -21.40 33.30 36.91
N GLU A 49 -20.65 32.19 36.79
CA GLU A 49 -20.23 31.64 35.50
C GLU A 49 -21.43 31.20 34.67
N ALA A 50 -22.42 30.54 35.28
CA ALA A 50 -23.65 30.15 34.61
C ALA A 50 -24.46 31.37 34.13
N LEU A 51 -24.48 32.46 34.89
CA LEU A 51 -25.09 33.74 34.50
C LEU A 51 -24.37 34.39 33.32
N LYS A 52 -23.03 34.37 33.28
CA LYS A 52 -22.24 34.87 32.14
C LYS A 52 -22.41 34.00 30.89
N TRP A 53 -22.43 32.68 31.03
CA TRP A 53 -22.78 31.77 29.94
C TRP A 53 -24.21 32.01 29.44
N ALA A 54 -25.17 32.28 30.32
CA ALA A 54 -26.54 32.65 29.97
C ALA A 54 -26.63 34.03 29.28
N ALA A 55 -25.75 34.98 29.62
CA ALA A 55 -25.63 36.27 28.95
C ALA A 55 -25.05 36.12 27.53
N ILE A 56 -24.01 35.28 27.35
CA ILE A 56 -23.46 34.93 26.04
C ILE A 56 -24.52 34.21 25.18
N GLU A 57 -25.33 33.34 25.78
CA GLU A 57 -26.43 32.66 25.07
C GLU A 57 -27.49 33.62 24.52
N LYS A 58 -27.65 34.81 25.14
CA LYS A 58 -28.55 35.89 24.73
C LYS A 58 -27.97 36.84 23.67
N LEU A 59 -26.68 36.72 23.32
CA LEU A 59 -26.08 37.52 22.25
C LEU A 59 -26.64 37.15 20.87
N PRO A 60 -26.68 38.10 19.90
CA PRO A 60 -26.98 37.80 18.49
C PRO A 60 -26.06 36.71 17.94
N THR A 61 -26.56 35.88 17.01
CA THR A 61 -25.89 34.65 16.53
C THR A 61 -24.44 34.86 16.10
N TYR A 62 -24.12 36.01 15.49
CA TYR A 62 -22.78 36.34 15.04
C TYR A 62 -21.81 36.62 16.19
N SER A 63 -22.23 37.40 17.19
CA SER A 63 -21.44 37.73 18.38
C SER A 63 -21.28 36.52 19.30
N ARG A 64 -22.32 35.69 19.44
CA ARG A 64 -22.29 34.47 20.27
C ARG A 64 -21.29 33.43 19.78
N LEU A 65 -21.15 33.26 18.46
CA LEU A 65 -20.19 32.31 17.87
C LEU A 65 -18.73 32.73 18.06
N ARG A 66 -18.50 34.00 18.41
CA ARG A 66 -17.16 34.59 18.52
C ARG A 66 -16.77 34.90 19.95
N THR A 67 -17.71 34.96 20.89
CA THR A 67 -17.45 35.34 22.27
C THR A 67 -17.34 34.08 23.15
N SER A 68 -16.23 33.92 23.86
CA SER A 68 -16.02 32.85 24.83
C SER A 68 -15.54 33.43 26.17
N LEU A 69 -15.81 32.72 27.27
CA LEU A 69 -15.25 33.04 28.57
C LEU A 69 -13.82 32.51 28.65
N MET A 70 -12.88 33.36 29.08
CA MET A 70 -11.49 33.00 29.33
C MET A 70 -11.12 33.44 30.76
N PRO A 71 -10.39 32.62 31.55
CA PRO A 71 -9.96 33.04 32.88
C PRO A 71 -8.98 34.21 32.79
N ALA A 72 -9.27 35.35 33.41
CA ALA A 72 -8.33 36.46 33.49
C ALA A 72 -7.50 36.34 34.77
N LEU A 73 -6.17 36.25 34.63
CA LEU A 73 -5.23 36.55 35.71
C LEU A 73 -4.71 37.95 35.42
N GLY A 74 -5.27 38.96 36.08
CA GLY A 74 -4.74 40.32 36.05
C GLY A 74 -3.49 40.43 36.93
N GLU A 75 -2.53 41.26 36.53
CA GLU A 75 -1.32 41.54 37.30
C GLU A 75 -1.54 42.45 38.54
N ASP A 76 -2.77 42.93 38.81
CA ASP A 76 -3.04 43.94 39.85
C ASP A 76 -4.29 43.66 40.71
N ASP A 77 -4.38 42.52 41.41
CA ASP A 77 -5.37 42.36 42.50
C ASP A 77 -4.72 41.73 43.75
N ILE A 78 -4.33 42.60 44.69
CA ILE A 78 -3.65 42.26 45.95
C ILE A 78 -4.64 41.94 47.10
N TYR A 79 -5.95 42.04 46.91
CA TYR A 79 -6.93 41.65 47.95
C TYR A 79 -8.20 41.03 47.34
N GLY A 80 -8.31 39.70 47.31
CA GLY A 80 -9.60 38.99 47.15
C GLY A 80 -9.62 37.84 46.15
N ASN A 81 -10.03 36.65 46.62
CA ASN A 81 -10.21 35.40 45.87
C ASN A 81 -11.39 35.47 44.87
N GLN A 82 -11.21 36.05 43.68
CA GLN A 82 -12.17 35.92 42.57
C GLN A 82 -11.44 35.66 41.23
N ILE A 83 -11.63 34.47 40.66
CA ILE A 83 -11.25 34.18 39.27
C ILE A 83 -12.32 34.84 38.39
N LEU A 84 -12.02 36.03 37.88
CA LEU A 84 -12.91 36.74 36.96
C LEU A 84 -12.74 36.18 35.54
N ASN A 85 -13.67 35.35 35.09
CA ASN A 85 -13.77 35.02 33.67
C ASN A 85 -14.15 36.26 32.86
N LYS A 86 -13.30 36.59 31.88
CA LYS A 86 -13.48 37.69 30.93
C LYS A 86 -14.14 37.16 29.66
N GLU A 87 -15.11 37.91 29.14
CA GLU A 87 -15.66 37.65 27.80
C GLU A 87 -14.65 38.13 26.76
N VAL A 88 -14.21 37.21 25.88
CA VAL A 88 -13.22 37.51 24.85
C VAL A 88 -13.74 37.09 23.48
N ASP A 89 -13.57 37.97 22.49
CA ASP A 89 -13.82 37.66 21.09
C ASP A 89 -12.64 36.83 20.55
N VAL A 90 -12.89 35.55 20.27
CA VAL A 90 -11.93 34.55 19.79
C VAL A 90 -11.26 34.98 18.48
N THR A 91 -11.88 35.88 17.70
CA THR A 91 -11.29 36.39 16.45
C THR A 91 -10.28 37.51 16.65
N LYS A 92 -10.21 38.09 17.86
CA LYS A 92 -9.32 39.21 18.22
C LYS A 92 -8.23 38.83 19.22
N LEU A 93 -8.10 37.54 19.54
CA LEU A 93 -7.05 37.01 20.42
C LEU A 93 -5.67 37.23 19.77
N ASP A 94 -4.70 37.65 20.58
CA ASP A 94 -3.30 37.65 20.15
C ASP A 94 -2.75 36.22 20.00
N GLY A 95 -1.52 36.07 19.49
CA GLY A 95 -0.91 34.76 19.27
C GLY A 95 -0.77 33.89 20.53
N GLU A 96 -0.48 34.49 21.68
CA GLU A 96 -0.34 33.81 22.98
C GLU A 96 -1.69 33.46 23.60
N GLU A 97 -2.67 34.38 23.55
CA GLU A 97 -4.02 34.16 24.04
C GLU A 97 -4.73 33.09 23.22
N ARG A 98 -4.51 33.05 21.90
CA ARG A 98 -5.05 32.02 21.01
C ARG A 98 -4.46 30.64 21.27
N ALA A 99 -3.15 30.55 21.54
CA ALA A 99 -2.51 29.30 21.92
C ALA A 99 -3.05 28.78 23.27
N ARG A 100 -3.22 29.66 24.26
CA ARG A 100 -3.83 29.33 25.56
C ARG A 100 -5.29 28.89 25.42
N PHE A 101 -6.08 29.59 24.62
CA PHE A 101 -7.48 29.21 24.35
C PHE A 101 -7.59 27.82 23.73
N ILE A 102 -6.73 27.51 22.76
CA ILE A 102 -6.66 26.19 22.13
C ILE A 102 -6.28 25.12 23.16
N ASP A 103 -5.29 25.37 24.01
CA ASP A 103 -4.85 24.39 25.03
C ASP A 103 -5.93 24.08 26.07
N VAL A 104 -6.72 25.09 26.49
CA VAL A 104 -7.86 24.92 27.41
C VAL A 104 -8.99 24.12 26.76
N VAL A 105 -9.36 24.45 25.51
CA VAL A 105 -10.44 23.75 24.80
C VAL A 105 -10.10 22.28 24.56
N PHE A 106 -8.85 21.98 24.20
CA PHE A 106 -8.42 20.60 23.98
C PHE A 106 -8.27 19.80 25.28
N LYS A 107 -7.87 20.42 26.40
CA LYS A 107 -7.85 19.75 27.72
C LYS A 107 -9.22 19.35 28.24
N VAL A 108 -10.27 20.11 27.89
CA VAL A 108 -11.65 19.84 28.34
C VAL A 108 -12.37 18.82 27.46
N ALA A 109 -11.97 18.69 26.19
CA ALA A 109 -12.66 17.84 25.20
C ALA A 109 -12.70 16.34 25.56
N GLU A 110 -11.73 15.81 26.32
CA GLU A 110 -11.77 14.41 26.77
C GLU A 110 -12.83 14.15 27.85
N GLN A 111 -13.14 15.14 28.70
CA GLN A 111 -14.17 15.04 29.74
C GLN A 111 -15.60 15.35 29.21
N ASP A 112 -15.72 16.02 28.07
CA ASP A 112 -17.01 16.57 27.61
C ASP A 112 -17.86 15.59 26.78
N ASN A 113 -17.28 14.51 26.23
CA ASN A 113 -18.03 13.54 25.41
C ASN A 113 -19.14 12.83 26.19
N GLU A 114 -18.86 12.40 27.43
CA GLU A 114 -19.85 11.78 28.31
C GLU A 114 -20.95 12.79 28.68
N ARG A 115 -20.57 14.04 28.99
CA ARG A 115 -21.52 15.13 29.26
C ARG A 115 -22.39 15.43 28.04
N ILE A 116 -21.84 15.43 26.83
CA ILE A 116 -22.58 15.62 25.58
C ILE A 116 -23.58 14.49 25.36
N LEU A 117 -23.15 13.23 25.49
CA LEU A 117 -24.03 12.06 25.32
C LEU A 117 -25.12 12.01 26.39
N THR A 118 -24.78 12.35 27.64
CA THR A 118 -25.73 12.42 28.76
C THR A 118 -26.71 13.57 28.58
N LYS A 119 -26.25 14.74 28.13
CA LYS A 119 -27.12 15.86 27.76
C LYS A 119 -28.02 15.49 26.58
N LEU A 120 -27.52 14.78 25.57
CA LEU A 120 -28.31 14.32 24.42
C LEU A 120 -29.39 13.32 24.88
N ARG A 121 -29.03 12.33 25.70
CA ARG A 121 -29.95 11.37 26.30
C ARG A 121 -31.01 12.08 27.15
N ASN A 122 -30.59 12.95 28.06
CA ASN A 122 -31.51 13.76 28.88
C ASN A 122 -32.43 14.63 28.02
N ARG A 123 -31.97 15.12 26.85
CA ARG A 123 -32.80 15.86 25.90
C ARG A 123 -33.81 14.95 25.19
N ILE A 124 -33.42 13.74 24.79
CA ILE A 124 -34.32 12.74 24.20
C ILE A 124 -35.40 12.34 25.22
N ASP A 125 -34.98 12.05 26.45
CA ASP A 125 -35.86 11.65 27.55
C ASP A 125 -36.83 12.78 27.94
N ARG A 126 -36.37 14.05 27.97
CA ARG A 126 -37.22 15.25 28.23
C ARG A 126 -38.24 15.55 27.12
N VAL A 127 -38.02 15.03 25.91
CA VAL A 127 -38.93 15.21 24.76
C VAL A 127 -39.85 13.99 24.59
N GLY A 128 -39.65 12.91 25.36
CA GLY A 128 -40.51 11.72 25.35
C GLY A 128 -40.41 10.91 24.05
N ILE A 129 -39.31 11.03 23.31
CA ILE A 129 -39.12 10.31 22.04
C ILE A 129 -38.66 8.89 22.34
N THR A 130 -39.54 7.90 22.13
CA THR A 130 -39.16 6.49 22.15
C THR A 130 -38.43 6.15 20.85
N LEU A 131 -37.11 5.92 20.94
CA LEU A 131 -36.31 5.51 19.79
C LEU A 131 -36.73 4.10 19.32
N PRO A 132 -36.79 3.86 18.00
CA PRO A 132 -37.11 2.55 17.46
C PRO A 132 -36.04 1.53 17.87
N THR A 133 -36.47 0.42 18.46
CA THR A 133 -35.59 -0.64 18.96
C THR A 133 -35.57 -1.85 18.02
N VAL A 134 -34.40 -2.44 17.81
CA VAL A 134 -34.20 -3.63 16.99
C VAL A 134 -33.75 -4.80 17.87
N GLU A 135 -34.50 -5.88 17.84
CA GLU A 135 -34.15 -7.18 18.41
C GLU A 135 -33.73 -8.14 17.29
N VAL A 136 -32.59 -8.81 17.44
CA VAL A 136 -32.10 -9.80 16.47
C VAL A 136 -32.23 -11.19 17.08
N ARG A 137 -32.89 -12.12 16.38
CA ARG A 137 -33.00 -13.54 16.76
C ARG A 137 -32.34 -14.40 15.70
N TYR A 138 -31.63 -15.43 16.12
CA TYR A 138 -31.03 -16.41 15.23
C TYR A 138 -31.28 -17.82 15.77
N ASP A 139 -31.60 -18.75 14.89
CA ASP A 139 -31.99 -20.10 15.27
C ASP A 139 -31.33 -21.17 14.37
N HIS A 140 -30.74 -22.18 15.00
CA HIS A 140 -30.05 -23.33 14.41
C HIS A 140 -29.01 -22.92 13.34
N LEU A 141 -28.32 -21.81 13.55
CA LEU A 141 -27.37 -21.27 12.56
C LEU A 141 -26.14 -22.16 12.44
N THR A 142 -25.94 -22.72 11.25
CA THR A 142 -24.80 -23.56 10.90
C THR A 142 -24.14 -22.98 9.66
N VAL A 143 -22.80 -22.88 9.67
CA VAL A 143 -22.01 -22.35 8.56
C VAL A 143 -20.91 -23.35 8.22
N LYS A 144 -20.85 -23.78 6.96
CA LYS A 144 -19.88 -24.75 6.45
C LYS A 144 -19.00 -24.15 5.35
N ALA A 145 -17.75 -24.58 5.29
CA ALA A 145 -16.77 -24.19 4.29
C ALA A 145 -16.14 -25.42 3.63
N ASP A 146 -16.05 -25.42 2.31
CA ASP A 146 -15.29 -26.43 1.56
C ASP A 146 -13.78 -26.14 1.63
N CYS A 147 -12.98 -27.11 2.09
CA CYS A 147 -11.53 -27.01 2.22
C CYS A 147 -10.82 -28.14 1.45
N TYR A 148 -9.62 -27.84 0.93
CA TYR A 148 -8.73 -28.84 0.32
C TYR A 148 -7.82 -29.46 1.40
N THR A 149 -7.69 -30.78 1.44
CA THR A 149 -6.93 -31.51 2.47
C THR A 149 -5.56 -31.99 1.98
N GLY A 150 -4.62 -32.16 2.93
CA GLY A 150 -3.29 -32.74 2.70
C GLY A 150 -2.34 -31.84 1.91
N ASP A 151 -1.48 -32.44 1.07
CA ASP A 151 -0.47 -31.73 0.27
C ASP A 151 -1.10 -30.78 -0.79
N ARG A 152 -2.42 -30.86 -1.00
CA ARG A 152 -3.20 -29.93 -1.84
C ARG A 152 -3.50 -28.59 -1.15
N SER A 153 -3.28 -28.46 0.16
CA SER A 153 -3.54 -27.24 0.93
C SER A 153 -2.54 -26.11 0.64
N LEU A 154 -1.31 -26.46 0.23
CA LEU A 154 -0.29 -25.49 -0.16
C LEU A 154 -0.49 -25.06 -1.63
N PRO A 155 -0.47 -23.74 -1.95
CA PRO A 155 -0.60 -23.22 -3.29
C PRO A 155 0.73 -23.37 -4.05
N SER A 156 1.08 -24.59 -4.43
CA SER A 156 2.21 -24.86 -5.33
C SER A 156 1.82 -24.66 -6.80
N LEU A 157 2.82 -24.46 -7.67
CA LEU A 157 2.59 -24.40 -9.12
C LEU A 157 1.83 -25.63 -9.63
N THR A 158 2.24 -26.82 -9.20
CA THR A 158 1.61 -28.09 -9.62
C THR A 158 0.17 -28.21 -9.12
N ASN A 159 -0.09 -27.85 -7.86
CA ASN A 159 -1.43 -27.88 -7.29
C ASN A 159 -2.35 -26.86 -7.99
N THR A 160 -1.85 -25.67 -8.31
CA THR A 160 -2.64 -24.64 -8.99
C THR A 160 -2.98 -25.04 -10.41
N VAL A 161 -2.01 -25.55 -11.18
CA VAL A 161 -2.24 -26.07 -12.53
C VAL A 161 -3.25 -27.21 -12.52
N ARG A 162 -3.14 -28.13 -11.55
CA ARG A 162 -4.11 -29.22 -11.37
C ARG A 162 -5.49 -28.69 -11.00
N ASN A 163 -5.61 -27.75 -10.07
CA ASN A 163 -6.88 -27.16 -9.65
C ASN A 163 -7.54 -26.38 -10.80
N MET A 164 -6.76 -25.69 -11.62
CA MET A 164 -7.26 -24.99 -12.82
C MET A 164 -7.75 -26.00 -13.86
N GLY A 165 -6.99 -27.08 -14.10
CA GLY A 165 -7.42 -28.19 -14.96
C GLY A 165 -8.71 -28.85 -14.46
N GLU A 166 -8.81 -29.14 -13.17
CA GLU A 166 -10.02 -29.68 -12.54
C GLU A 166 -11.20 -28.70 -12.61
N SER A 167 -10.97 -27.40 -12.45
CA SER A 167 -12.03 -26.38 -12.60
C SER A 167 -12.52 -26.26 -14.04
N LEU A 168 -11.63 -26.42 -15.03
CA LEU A 168 -11.99 -26.47 -16.45
C LEU A 168 -12.77 -27.75 -16.78
N LEU A 169 -12.37 -28.90 -16.22
CA LEU A 169 -13.12 -30.15 -16.33
C LEU A 169 -14.47 -30.08 -15.62
N GLY A 170 -14.57 -29.34 -14.51
CA GLY A 170 -15.81 -29.08 -13.78
C GLY A 170 -16.81 -28.25 -14.58
N LEU A 171 -16.35 -27.32 -15.43
CA LEU A 171 -17.23 -26.61 -16.39
C LEU A 171 -17.85 -27.56 -17.43
N VAL A 172 -17.25 -28.74 -17.64
CA VAL A 172 -17.73 -29.81 -18.52
C VAL A 172 -18.40 -30.94 -17.70
N GLY A 173 -18.63 -30.73 -16.40
CA GLY A 173 -19.38 -31.64 -15.52
C GLY A 173 -18.55 -32.73 -14.82
N ILE A 174 -17.22 -32.72 -14.93
CA ILE A 174 -16.34 -33.73 -14.30
C ILE A 174 -15.68 -33.15 -13.03
N ASN A 175 -16.13 -33.61 -11.86
CA ASN A 175 -15.55 -33.23 -10.56
C ASN A 175 -14.69 -34.37 -9.98
N LEU A 176 -13.36 -34.20 -9.98
CA LEU A 176 -12.39 -35.19 -9.50
C LEU A 176 -11.85 -34.92 -8.08
N ALA A 177 -12.20 -33.79 -7.47
CA ALA A 177 -11.62 -33.35 -6.20
C ALA A 177 -12.39 -33.85 -4.97
N LYS A 178 -11.70 -34.51 -4.02
CA LYS A 178 -12.19 -34.69 -2.65
C LYS A 178 -12.01 -33.39 -1.87
N LYS A 179 -13.11 -32.69 -1.58
CA LYS A 179 -13.15 -31.54 -0.68
C LYS A 179 -13.63 -32.01 0.70
N ALA A 180 -13.01 -31.54 1.77
CA ALA A 180 -13.51 -31.75 3.12
C ALA A 180 -14.39 -30.57 3.54
N GLN A 181 -15.50 -30.84 4.21
CA GLN A 181 -16.35 -29.79 4.77
C GLN A 181 -15.91 -29.45 6.19
N LEU A 182 -15.46 -28.22 6.38
CA LEU A 182 -15.19 -27.64 7.70
C LEU A 182 -16.47 -26.96 8.21
N THR A 183 -17.00 -27.43 9.32
CA THR A 183 -18.12 -26.75 9.99
C THR A 183 -17.58 -25.66 10.90
N ILE A 184 -17.82 -24.39 10.56
CA ILE A 184 -17.34 -23.22 11.31
C ILE A 184 -18.28 -22.87 12.47
N LEU A 185 -19.59 -22.86 12.20
CA LEU A 185 -20.65 -22.71 13.21
C LEU A 185 -21.53 -23.94 13.18
N LYS A 186 -21.90 -24.47 14.35
CA LYS A 186 -22.69 -25.68 14.50
C LYS A 186 -23.92 -25.38 15.36
N GLU A 187 -25.09 -25.31 14.72
CA GLU A 187 -26.42 -25.18 15.36
C GLU A 187 -26.50 -24.10 16.45
N VAL A 188 -26.04 -22.89 16.16
CA VAL A 188 -26.00 -21.80 17.13
C VAL A 188 -27.34 -21.04 17.13
N SER A 189 -27.99 -20.93 18.30
CA SER A 189 -29.24 -20.15 18.50
C SER A 189 -29.07 -19.08 19.59
N GLY A 190 -29.82 -17.97 19.49
CA GLY A 190 -29.79 -16.91 20.49
C GLY A 190 -30.51 -15.62 20.09
N ILE A 191 -30.51 -14.65 21.00
CA ILE A 191 -31.23 -13.37 20.87
C ILE A 191 -30.36 -12.21 21.35
N VAL A 192 -30.25 -11.16 20.52
CA VAL A 192 -29.64 -9.86 20.87
C VAL A 192 -30.75 -8.84 21.10
N LYS A 193 -30.89 -8.41 22.35
CA LYS A 193 -31.92 -7.44 22.76
C LYS A 193 -31.47 -5.99 22.52
N PRO A 194 -32.41 -5.08 22.20
CA PRO A 194 -32.10 -3.66 22.04
C PRO A 194 -31.63 -3.01 23.34
N SER A 195 -30.90 -1.89 23.21
CA SER A 195 -30.42 -1.07 24.33
C SER A 195 -29.53 -1.82 25.35
N ARG A 196 -28.91 -2.94 24.92
CA ARG A 196 -27.94 -3.70 25.69
C ARG A 196 -26.64 -3.84 24.91
N MET A 197 -25.53 -3.75 25.61
CA MET A 197 -24.23 -4.13 25.08
C MET A 197 -24.05 -5.63 25.31
N THR A 198 -24.06 -6.42 24.24
CA THR A 198 -23.83 -7.86 24.31
C THR A 198 -22.37 -8.15 23.97
N LEU A 199 -21.66 -8.78 24.90
CA LEU A 199 -20.26 -9.16 24.72
C LEU A 199 -20.19 -10.59 24.14
N LEU A 200 -19.59 -10.74 22.95
CA LEU A 200 -19.35 -12.05 22.32
C LEU A 200 -17.91 -12.51 22.59
N LEU A 201 -17.74 -13.52 23.43
CA LEU A 201 -16.44 -14.09 23.79
C LEU A 201 -16.27 -15.48 23.21
N GLY A 202 -15.03 -15.80 22.84
CA GLY A 202 -14.64 -17.11 22.34
C GLY A 202 -13.16 -17.10 21.93
N PRO A 203 -12.46 -18.24 21.97
CA PRO A 203 -11.08 -18.32 21.51
C PRO A 203 -10.93 -17.85 20.05
N PRO A 204 -9.73 -17.44 19.61
CA PRO A 204 -9.44 -17.29 18.17
C PRO A 204 -9.92 -18.52 17.38
N SER A 205 -10.39 -18.31 16.15
CA SER A 205 -10.95 -19.36 15.28
C SER A 205 -12.27 -20.01 15.73
N SER A 206 -12.90 -19.57 16.83
CA SER A 206 -14.20 -20.09 17.28
C SER A 206 -15.42 -19.62 16.45
N GLY A 207 -15.22 -19.03 15.27
CA GLY A 207 -16.30 -18.55 14.40
C GLY A 207 -16.97 -17.23 14.79
N LYS A 208 -16.42 -16.43 15.72
CA LYS A 208 -17.02 -15.15 16.17
C LYS A 208 -17.32 -14.18 15.02
N THR A 209 -16.32 -13.93 14.18
CA THR A 209 -16.44 -13.05 13.02
C THR A 209 -17.48 -13.59 12.04
N THR A 210 -17.48 -14.91 11.82
CA THR A 210 -18.47 -15.61 10.98
C THR A 210 -19.89 -15.41 11.52
N LEU A 211 -20.08 -15.51 12.84
CA LEU A 211 -21.38 -15.26 13.48
C LEU A 211 -21.81 -13.80 13.30
N LEU A 212 -20.93 -12.83 13.56
CA LEU A 212 -21.23 -11.40 13.36
C LEU A 212 -21.57 -11.08 11.90
N LEU A 213 -20.84 -11.66 10.94
CA LEU A 213 -21.09 -11.50 9.52
C LEU A 213 -22.43 -12.13 9.12
N ALA A 214 -22.78 -13.31 9.65
CA ALA A 214 -24.08 -13.94 9.43
C ALA A 214 -25.22 -13.07 9.98
N LEU A 215 -25.09 -12.56 11.21
CA LEU A 215 -26.08 -11.69 11.84
C LEU A 215 -26.23 -10.34 11.11
N ALA A 216 -25.16 -9.80 10.54
CA ALA A 216 -25.18 -8.57 9.75
C ALA A 216 -25.65 -8.77 8.30
N GLY A 217 -25.92 -10.01 7.87
CA GLY A 217 -26.27 -10.34 6.49
C GLY A 217 -25.14 -10.11 5.49
N LYS A 218 -23.88 -10.28 5.93
CA LYS A 218 -22.64 -10.03 5.17
C LYS A 218 -21.76 -11.27 4.98
N LEU A 219 -22.29 -12.47 5.22
CA LEU A 219 -21.52 -13.69 5.03
C LEU A 219 -21.16 -13.90 3.54
N ASP A 220 -19.99 -14.47 3.27
CA ASP A 220 -19.55 -14.80 1.92
C ASP A 220 -20.50 -15.82 1.27
N LYS A 221 -20.89 -15.58 0.02
CA LYS A 221 -21.80 -16.46 -0.76
C LYS A 221 -21.23 -17.85 -1.01
N SER A 222 -19.92 -18.03 -0.87
CA SER A 222 -19.23 -19.32 -1.03
C SER A 222 -19.41 -20.27 0.16
N LEU A 223 -19.87 -19.75 1.31
CA LEU A 223 -20.13 -20.53 2.50
C LEU A 223 -21.57 -21.04 2.48
N ASP A 224 -21.74 -22.30 2.86
CA ASP A 224 -23.06 -22.91 2.98
C ASP A 224 -23.66 -22.55 4.35
N ILE A 225 -24.88 -22.00 4.36
CA ILE A 225 -25.56 -21.50 5.55
C ILE A 225 -26.88 -22.23 5.70
N SER A 226 -27.13 -22.80 6.87
CA SER A 226 -28.44 -23.29 7.28
C SER A 226 -28.87 -22.65 8.60
N GLY A 227 -30.17 -22.51 8.83
CA GLY A 227 -30.74 -21.82 9.99
C GLY A 227 -31.41 -20.49 9.60
N GLU A 228 -32.02 -19.81 10.57
CA GLU A 228 -32.81 -18.60 10.33
C GLU A 228 -32.29 -17.42 11.18
N VAL A 229 -32.21 -16.23 10.58
CA VAL A 229 -31.88 -14.96 11.28
C VAL A 229 -32.99 -13.96 11.00
N THR A 230 -33.57 -13.39 12.05
CA THR A 230 -34.67 -12.42 11.98
C THR A 230 -34.40 -11.16 12.79
N TYR A 231 -34.87 -10.01 12.30
CA TYR A 231 -34.82 -8.71 12.98
C TYR A 231 -36.26 -8.28 13.26
N ASN A 232 -36.65 -8.18 14.54
CA ASN A 232 -38.04 -7.93 14.94
C ASN A 232 -39.07 -8.85 14.25
N GLY A 233 -38.68 -10.08 13.91
CA GLY A 233 -39.50 -11.06 13.19
C GLY A 233 -39.42 -11.00 11.65
N TYR A 234 -38.72 -10.01 11.08
CA TYR A 234 -38.47 -9.92 9.64
C TYR A 234 -37.23 -10.73 9.24
N ARG A 235 -37.32 -11.48 8.14
CA ARG A 235 -36.19 -12.25 7.59
C ARG A 235 -35.20 -11.32 6.88
N LEU A 236 -33.92 -11.72 6.77
CA LEU A 236 -32.87 -10.89 6.14
C LEU A 236 -33.14 -10.52 4.67
N ASN A 237 -34.06 -11.20 3.98
CA ASN A 237 -34.49 -10.90 2.61
C ASN A 237 -35.65 -9.89 2.53
N GLU A 238 -36.30 -9.54 3.63
CA GLU A 238 -37.46 -8.65 3.67
C GLU A 238 -37.10 -7.17 3.87
N PHE A 239 -35.86 -6.87 4.27
CA PHE A 239 -35.33 -5.52 4.48
C PHE A 239 -33.87 -5.45 4.01
N VAL A 240 -33.16 -4.34 4.24
CA VAL A 240 -31.73 -4.20 3.93
C VAL A 240 -30.90 -4.30 5.23
N PRO A 241 -30.36 -5.50 5.57
CA PRO A 241 -29.65 -5.70 6.84
C PRO A 241 -28.40 -4.84 6.97
N ILE A 242 -27.72 -4.58 5.85
CA ILE A 242 -26.48 -3.81 5.76
C ILE A 242 -26.68 -2.33 6.12
N LYS A 243 -27.89 -1.79 5.93
CA LYS A 243 -28.25 -0.41 6.31
C LYS A 243 -28.81 -0.31 7.72
N THR A 244 -29.33 -1.43 8.24
CA THR A 244 -29.92 -1.51 9.57
C THR A 244 -28.86 -1.86 10.63
N SER A 245 -27.86 -2.67 10.25
CA SER A 245 -26.76 -3.11 11.11
C SER A 245 -25.41 -2.60 10.58
N ALA A 246 -24.62 -1.99 11.46
CA ALA A 246 -23.27 -1.57 11.15
C ALA A 246 -22.27 -2.63 11.62
N TYR A 247 -21.72 -3.40 10.69
CA TYR A 247 -20.55 -4.24 10.95
C TYR A 247 -19.27 -3.49 10.65
N ILE A 248 -18.41 -3.36 11.66
CA ILE A 248 -17.07 -2.78 11.57
C ILE A 248 -16.09 -3.95 11.39
N SER A 249 -15.38 -3.95 10.26
CA SER A 249 -14.39 -4.99 9.94
C SER A 249 -13.14 -4.84 10.82
N GLN A 250 -12.45 -5.95 11.07
CA GLN A 250 -11.13 -5.95 11.71
C GLN A 250 -10.08 -5.18 10.88
N ASN A 251 -10.25 -5.12 9.55
CA ASN A 251 -9.35 -4.42 8.65
C ASN A 251 -9.89 -3.04 8.27
N ASP A 252 -9.16 -2.01 8.67
CA ASP A 252 -9.47 -0.61 8.38
C ASP A 252 -8.99 -0.20 6.97
N LEU A 253 -9.76 -0.61 5.96
CA LEU A 253 -9.56 -0.15 4.59
C LEU A 253 -10.17 1.25 4.40
N HIS A 254 -9.31 2.28 4.33
CA HIS A 254 -9.67 3.67 4.05
C HIS A 254 -8.82 4.23 2.91
N VAL A 255 -9.27 5.34 2.32
CA VAL A 255 -8.45 6.08 1.36
C VAL A 255 -7.41 6.88 2.14
N GLY A 256 -6.16 6.42 2.15
CA GLY A 256 -5.07 7.03 2.95
C GLY A 256 -4.67 8.46 2.57
N ILE A 257 -5.31 9.06 1.57
CA ILE A 257 -5.05 10.43 1.10
C ILE A 257 -6.10 11.43 1.65
N MET A 258 -7.23 10.93 2.15
CA MET A 258 -8.30 11.76 2.72
C MET A 258 -8.05 12.03 4.20
N THR A 259 -8.43 13.21 4.69
CA THR A 259 -8.42 13.50 6.13
C THR A 259 -9.56 12.77 6.83
N VAL A 260 -9.45 12.63 8.15
CA VAL A 260 -10.51 12.02 8.98
C VAL A 260 -11.84 12.74 8.80
N LYS A 261 -11.84 14.07 8.84
CA LYS A 261 -13.03 14.90 8.61
C LYS A 261 -13.68 14.63 7.27
N GLU A 262 -12.90 14.63 6.18
CA GLU A 262 -13.43 14.41 4.83
C GLU A 262 -14.01 13.01 4.65
N THR A 263 -13.39 12.01 5.31
CA THR A 263 -13.89 10.63 5.32
C THR A 263 -15.24 10.54 6.02
N LEU A 264 -15.39 11.21 7.16
CA LEU A 264 -16.64 11.29 7.90
C LEU A 264 -17.71 12.08 7.13
N ASP A 265 -17.35 13.23 6.55
CA ASP A 265 -18.25 14.06 5.73
C ASP A 265 -18.77 13.29 4.50
N PHE A 266 -17.90 12.54 3.81
CA PHE A 266 -18.29 11.68 2.70
C PHE A 266 -19.28 10.58 3.15
N SER A 267 -18.99 9.91 4.26
CA SER A 267 -19.88 8.89 4.82
C SER A 267 -21.25 9.48 5.18
N ALA A 268 -21.28 10.65 5.83
CA ALA A 268 -22.51 11.32 6.22
C ALA A 268 -23.38 11.70 5.01
N ARG A 269 -22.76 12.26 3.95
CA ARG A 269 -23.44 12.60 2.69
C ARG A 269 -24.00 11.38 1.96
N CYS A 270 -23.32 10.23 1.99
CA CYS A 270 -23.80 8.99 1.38
C CYS A 270 -24.92 8.31 2.17
N GLN A 271 -24.90 8.44 3.51
CA GLN A 271 -25.89 7.82 4.40
C GLN A 271 -27.13 8.70 4.63
N GLY A 272 -27.14 9.93 4.10
CA GLY A 272 -28.27 10.84 4.24
C GLY A 272 -28.44 11.33 5.67
N VAL A 273 -27.38 11.28 6.50
CA VAL A 273 -27.41 11.93 7.80
C VAL A 273 -27.52 13.42 7.53
N THR A 274 -28.65 13.96 7.94
CA THR A 274 -29.15 15.29 7.62
C THR A 274 -28.16 16.37 8.01
N SER A 275 -27.39 16.81 7.02
CA SER A 275 -26.50 17.96 7.12
C SER A 275 -27.28 19.24 6.78
N LYS A 276 -27.59 20.00 7.83
CA LYS A 276 -27.98 21.42 7.89
C LYS A 276 -29.23 21.96 7.14
N LYS A 277 -29.93 21.23 6.26
CA LYS A 277 -31.07 21.79 5.48
C LYS A 277 -32.47 21.17 5.69
N ASP A 278 -32.66 20.27 6.65
CA ASP A 278 -33.90 19.48 6.76
C ASP A 278 -35.12 20.20 7.35
N GLN A 279 -35.17 21.53 7.25
CA GLN A 279 -36.19 22.35 7.91
C GLN A 279 -37.16 23.06 6.97
N GLU A 280 -36.82 23.20 5.69
CA GLU A 280 -37.65 23.91 4.71
C GLU A 280 -38.97 23.16 4.39
N GLN A 281 -38.96 21.84 4.52
CA GLN A 281 -40.10 20.95 4.24
C GLN A 281 -41.26 21.03 5.25
N TYR A 282 -41.11 21.78 6.34
CA TYR A 282 -42.13 21.91 7.41
C TYR A 282 -42.76 23.32 7.46
N TRP A 283 -42.57 24.13 6.40
CA TRP A 283 -43.08 25.50 6.29
C TRP A 283 -44.45 25.51 5.57
N VAL A 284 -45.51 25.93 6.27
CA VAL A 284 -46.89 25.89 5.75
C VAL A 284 -47.23 27.07 4.83
N ASP A 285 -46.59 28.23 4.99
CA ASP A 285 -46.88 29.46 4.23
C ASP A 285 -45.74 29.79 3.26
N GLN A 286 -45.98 29.61 1.96
CA GLN A 286 -44.98 29.72 0.89
C GLN A 286 -44.71 31.16 0.45
N THR A 287 -45.34 32.16 1.06
CA THR A 287 -45.18 33.57 0.65
C THR A 287 -44.01 34.30 1.33
N LYS A 288 -43.30 33.64 2.27
CA LYS A 288 -42.19 34.23 3.04
C LYS A 288 -40.85 33.54 2.74
N PRO A 289 -39.72 34.27 2.72
CA PRO A 289 -38.40 33.69 2.48
C PRO A 289 -37.98 32.77 3.63
N TYR A 290 -37.43 31.60 3.27
CA TYR A 290 -36.99 30.56 4.20
C TYR A 290 -36.03 31.10 5.28
N ARG A 291 -36.33 30.79 6.55
CA ARG A 291 -35.49 31.09 7.71
C ARG A 291 -35.41 29.88 8.63
N TYR A 292 -34.20 29.49 9.01
CA TYR A 292 -33.96 28.37 9.92
C TYR A 292 -34.50 28.66 11.35
N ILE A 293 -35.40 27.80 11.88
CA ILE A 293 -36.03 27.86 13.22
C ILE A 293 -35.41 26.84 14.20
N PRO A 294 -34.95 27.28 15.37
CA PRO A 294 -34.64 26.45 16.52
C PRO A 294 -35.50 25.19 16.78
N VAL A 295 -34.96 23.97 16.90
CA VAL A 295 -35.71 22.84 17.53
C VAL A 295 -36.36 23.19 18.90
N PRO A 296 -35.78 24.05 19.75
CA PRO A 296 -36.42 24.47 21.00
C PRO A 296 -37.67 25.37 20.82
N GLU A 297 -37.72 26.18 19.76
CA GLU A 297 -38.86 27.05 19.43
C GLU A 297 -40.04 26.24 18.86
N PHE A 298 -39.71 25.13 18.20
CA PHE A 298 -40.65 24.13 17.69
C PHE A 298 -41.27 23.29 18.82
N ALA A 299 -40.42 22.85 19.76
CA ALA A 299 -40.82 22.04 20.91
C ALA A 299 -41.67 22.80 21.94
N SER A 300 -41.45 24.11 22.12
CA SER A 300 -42.25 24.94 23.04
C SER A 300 -43.66 25.17 22.50
N LYS A 301 -43.80 25.46 21.19
CA LYS A 301 -45.10 25.66 20.53
C LYS A 301 -45.94 24.40 20.42
N PHE A 302 -45.32 23.22 20.28
CA PHE A 302 -46.02 21.92 20.24
C PHE A 302 -46.57 21.51 21.63
N LYS A 303 -45.82 21.78 22.71
CA LYS A 303 -46.27 21.50 24.09
C LYS A 303 -47.44 22.38 24.55
N THR A 304 -47.62 23.56 23.95
CA THR A 304 -48.76 24.45 24.20
C THR A 304 -49.95 24.21 23.27
N PHE A 305 -49.84 23.28 22.31
CA PHE A 305 -50.84 23.00 21.28
C PHE A 305 -51.79 21.87 21.71
N HIS A 306 -53.10 22.01 21.45
CA HIS A 306 -54.13 21.12 22.00
C HIS A 306 -53.95 19.63 21.65
N VAL A 307 -53.23 19.32 20.57
CA VAL A 307 -52.95 17.94 20.12
C VAL A 307 -51.99 17.21 21.07
N GLY A 308 -51.05 17.93 21.71
CA GLY A 308 -50.11 17.36 22.68
C GLY A 308 -50.77 16.82 23.95
N ASN A 309 -51.86 17.45 24.41
CA ASN A 309 -52.67 16.95 25.53
C ASN A 309 -53.54 15.73 25.15
N LYS A 310 -53.90 15.59 23.87
CA LYS A 310 -54.70 14.46 23.36
C LYS A 310 -53.86 13.18 23.24
N LEU A 311 -52.59 13.34 22.88
CA LEU A 311 -51.59 12.26 22.76
C LEU A 311 -51.32 11.55 24.10
N SER A 312 -51.42 12.28 25.22
CA SER A 312 -51.27 11.70 26.57
C SER A 312 -52.42 10.73 26.93
N ASN A 313 -53.59 10.88 26.33
CA ASN A 313 -54.75 10.01 26.56
C ASN A 313 -54.81 8.82 25.57
N GLU A 314 -54.10 8.88 24.45
CA GLU A 314 -54.00 7.77 23.47
C GLU A 314 -52.98 6.69 23.88
N LEU A 315 -52.08 7.01 24.81
CA LEU A 315 -51.02 6.13 25.31
C LEU A 315 -51.51 5.00 26.25
N SER A 316 -52.81 4.88 26.50
CA SER A 316 -53.39 3.92 27.46
C SER A 316 -53.96 2.61 26.86
N VAL A 317 -53.56 2.17 25.66
CA VAL A 317 -54.10 0.94 24.99
C VAL A 317 -52.99 -0.06 24.54
N PRO A 318 -53.08 -1.37 24.87
CA PRO A 318 -51.96 -2.34 24.84
C PRO A 318 -51.61 -2.98 23.47
N PHE A 319 -50.49 -3.72 23.40
CA PHE A 319 -49.58 -3.90 22.22
C PHE A 319 -49.75 -5.16 21.34
N ASP A 320 -49.62 -5.02 20.01
CA ASP A 320 -49.86 -6.00 18.91
C ASP A 320 -48.65 -6.06 17.93
N LYS A 321 -48.43 -7.16 17.19
CA LYS A 321 -47.28 -7.36 16.26
C LYS A 321 -47.20 -6.32 15.13
N SER A 322 -48.27 -5.56 14.91
CA SER A 322 -48.36 -4.35 14.07
C SER A 322 -47.60 -3.12 14.62
N LYS A 323 -47.01 -3.22 15.82
CA LYS A 323 -46.42 -2.09 16.56
C LYS A 323 -44.87 -2.01 16.54
N GLY A 324 -44.20 -2.69 15.60
CA GLY A 324 -42.81 -2.37 15.26
C GLY A 324 -42.74 -1.02 14.53
N HIS A 325 -41.99 -0.04 15.06
CA HIS A 325 -41.88 1.28 14.41
C HIS A 325 -41.20 1.13 13.04
N LYS A 326 -41.85 1.50 11.93
CA LYS A 326 -41.32 1.32 10.55
C LYS A 326 -39.94 1.95 10.30
N ALA A 327 -39.57 2.96 11.08
CA ALA A 327 -38.24 3.57 11.04
C ALA A 327 -37.12 2.72 11.69
N ALA A 328 -37.43 1.58 12.31
CA ALA A 328 -36.44 0.69 12.94
C ALA A 328 -35.61 -0.10 11.91
N LEU A 329 -36.22 -0.44 10.76
CA LEU A 329 -35.59 -1.21 9.69
C LEU A 329 -35.54 -0.36 8.42
N VAL A 330 -34.44 -0.46 7.68
CA VAL A 330 -34.30 0.24 6.41
C VAL A 330 -34.74 -0.67 5.28
N PHE A 331 -35.80 -0.29 4.58
CA PHE A 331 -36.32 -1.02 3.41
C PHE A 331 -35.76 -0.47 2.08
N ASP A 332 -35.30 0.79 2.06
CA ASP A 332 -34.71 1.41 0.88
C ASP A 332 -33.22 1.12 0.76
N LYS A 333 -32.78 0.69 -0.43
CA LYS A 333 -31.38 0.38 -0.72
C LYS A 333 -30.45 1.60 -0.61
N TYR A 334 -30.93 2.78 -0.97
CA TYR A 334 -30.19 4.05 -0.92
C TYR A 334 -31.05 5.14 -0.26
N SER A 335 -30.56 5.70 0.85
CA SER A 335 -31.27 6.73 1.63
C SER A 335 -31.25 8.13 0.99
N VAL A 336 -30.39 8.34 -0.01
CA VAL A 336 -30.15 9.64 -0.66
C VAL A 336 -30.46 9.53 -2.15
N LYS A 337 -30.95 10.63 -2.75
CA LYS A 337 -31.21 10.71 -4.18
C LYS A 337 -29.94 10.40 -4.98
N LYS A 338 -30.08 9.60 -6.04
CA LYS A 338 -28.97 9.17 -6.91
C LYS A 338 -28.12 10.32 -7.46
N SER A 339 -28.72 11.49 -7.73
CA SER A 339 -28.01 12.70 -8.20
C SER A 339 -27.06 13.29 -7.15
N GLU A 340 -27.44 13.24 -5.87
CA GLU A 340 -26.65 13.74 -4.77
C GLU A 340 -25.52 12.77 -4.38
N LEU A 341 -25.78 11.45 -4.51
CA LEU A 341 -24.72 10.44 -4.45
C LEU A 341 -23.68 10.66 -5.56
N LEU A 342 -24.12 10.91 -6.80
CA LEU A 342 -23.22 11.23 -7.91
C LEU A 342 -22.39 12.50 -7.61
N LYS A 343 -23.02 13.57 -7.11
CA LYS A 343 -22.31 14.79 -6.73
C LYS A 343 -21.28 14.55 -5.62
N THR A 344 -21.63 13.74 -4.63
CA THR A 344 -20.73 13.40 -3.51
C THR A 344 -19.53 12.58 -3.99
N CYS A 345 -19.75 11.60 -4.86
CA CYS A 345 -18.68 10.86 -5.51
C CYS A 345 -17.81 11.75 -6.41
N TRP A 346 -18.42 12.71 -7.12
CA TRP A 346 -17.70 13.69 -7.94
C TRP A 346 -16.74 14.55 -7.12
N ASP A 347 -17.23 15.15 -6.02
CA ASP A 347 -16.42 15.97 -5.12
C ASP A 347 -15.25 15.17 -4.55
N LYS A 348 -15.49 13.90 -4.17
CA LYS A 348 -14.47 12.98 -3.67
C LYS A 348 -13.39 12.71 -4.73
N GLU A 349 -13.78 12.29 -5.93
CA GLU A 349 -12.80 11.95 -6.99
C GLU A 349 -11.98 13.17 -7.42
N TRP A 350 -12.60 14.36 -7.53
CA TRP A 350 -11.89 15.59 -7.82
C TRP A 350 -10.84 15.95 -6.76
N MET A 351 -11.17 15.76 -5.48
CA MET A 351 -10.24 15.97 -4.38
C MET A 351 -9.06 14.99 -4.44
N LEU A 352 -9.33 13.70 -4.69
CA LEU A 352 -8.30 12.68 -4.82
C LEU A 352 -7.36 12.97 -6.00
N MET A 353 -7.89 13.46 -7.11
CA MET A 353 -7.07 13.87 -8.27
C MET A 353 -6.13 15.03 -7.93
N LYS A 354 -6.60 16.05 -7.21
CA LYS A 354 -5.76 17.18 -6.78
C LYS A 354 -4.61 16.75 -5.86
N ARG A 355 -4.89 15.85 -4.90
CA ARG A 355 -3.87 15.36 -3.95
C ARG A 355 -2.88 14.39 -4.58
N ASN A 356 -3.31 13.62 -5.58
CA ASN A 356 -2.43 12.78 -6.40
C ASN A 356 -1.86 13.50 -7.63
N SER A 357 -1.75 14.83 -7.59
CA SER A 357 -1.26 15.64 -8.71
C SER A 357 0.13 15.23 -9.17
N PHE A 358 1.03 14.81 -8.26
CA PHE A 358 2.36 14.32 -8.60
C PHE A 358 2.34 13.24 -9.69
N PHE A 359 1.41 12.28 -9.60
CA PHE A 359 1.29 11.20 -10.58
C PHE A 359 0.92 11.73 -11.98
N TYR A 360 -0.11 12.58 -12.06
CA TYR A 360 -0.58 13.15 -13.33
C TYR A 360 0.45 14.09 -13.95
N VAL A 361 1.15 14.87 -13.12
CA VAL A 361 2.27 15.72 -13.55
C VAL A 361 3.39 14.86 -14.12
N PHE A 362 3.84 13.83 -13.41
CA PHE A 362 4.91 12.96 -13.87
C PHE A 362 4.56 12.22 -15.17
N LYS A 363 3.32 11.71 -15.28
CA LYS A 363 2.80 11.10 -16.51
C LYS A 363 2.84 12.08 -17.70
N THR A 364 2.43 13.33 -17.47
CA THR A 364 2.44 14.37 -18.52
C THR A 364 3.87 14.76 -18.90
N VAL A 365 4.79 14.88 -17.94
CA VAL A 365 6.20 15.13 -18.23
C VAL A 365 6.79 13.99 -19.07
N SER A 366 6.48 12.74 -18.75
CA SER A 366 6.90 11.56 -19.52
C SER A 366 6.40 11.63 -20.98
N ILE A 367 5.11 11.96 -21.20
CA ILE A 367 4.55 12.05 -22.55
C ILE A 367 5.22 13.16 -23.37
N ILE A 368 5.55 14.30 -22.73
CA ILE A 368 6.25 15.43 -23.37
C ILE A 368 7.68 15.02 -23.76
N ILE A 369 8.39 14.29 -22.89
CA ILE A 369 9.74 13.79 -23.19
C ILE A 369 9.71 12.86 -24.41
N ILE A 370 8.76 11.91 -24.44
CA ILE A 370 8.61 10.99 -25.57
C ILE A 370 8.24 11.75 -26.86
N ALA A 371 7.34 12.73 -26.77
CA ALA A 371 6.97 13.59 -27.88
C ALA A 371 8.17 14.39 -28.43
N ALA A 372 9.02 14.91 -27.54
CA ALA A 372 10.23 15.65 -27.90
C ALA A 372 11.26 14.74 -28.59
N ILE A 373 11.49 13.54 -28.03
CA ILE A 373 12.38 12.53 -28.64
C ILE A 373 11.85 12.18 -30.04
N LEU A 374 10.55 11.87 -30.16
CA LEU A 374 9.93 11.54 -31.45
C LEU A 374 10.13 12.67 -32.49
N SER A 375 9.89 13.91 -32.08
CA SER A 375 10.04 15.09 -32.94
C SER A 375 11.48 15.31 -33.38
N SER A 376 12.45 15.01 -32.52
CA SER A 376 13.87 15.12 -32.82
C SER A 376 14.39 14.00 -33.74
N VAL A 377 13.70 12.85 -33.77
CA VAL A 377 14.01 11.73 -34.68
C VAL A 377 13.42 11.99 -36.07
N PHE A 378 12.17 12.44 -36.15
CA PHE A 378 11.50 12.76 -37.41
C PHE A 378 11.50 14.27 -37.67
N LEU A 379 12.66 14.91 -37.59
CA LEU A 379 12.74 16.36 -37.69
C LEU A 379 12.39 16.83 -39.12
N ARG A 380 11.58 17.88 -39.24
CA ARG A 380 11.07 18.39 -40.53
C ARG A 380 12.15 18.60 -41.61
N THR A 381 13.38 18.93 -41.24
CA THR A 381 14.49 19.16 -42.18
C THR A 381 14.91 17.90 -42.93
N GLU A 382 14.75 16.73 -42.33
CA GLU A 382 15.09 15.43 -42.92
C GLU A 382 13.88 14.76 -43.60
N MET A 383 12.66 15.26 -43.35
CA MET A 383 11.40 14.68 -43.81
C MET A 383 10.95 15.24 -45.18
N ASN A 384 11.50 14.68 -46.26
CA ASN A 384 11.15 15.03 -47.64
C ASN A 384 9.76 14.49 -48.07
N THR A 385 9.21 14.93 -49.21
CA THR A 385 7.91 14.44 -49.73
C THR A 385 8.01 13.94 -51.18
N ARG A 386 9.19 13.47 -51.60
CA ARG A 386 9.50 13.26 -53.03
C ARG A 386 8.96 11.92 -53.54
N ASN A 387 9.21 10.85 -52.78
CA ASN A 387 8.97 9.47 -53.22
C ASN A 387 8.18 8.66 -52.19
N GLU A 388 7.81 7.43 -52.54
CA GLU A 388 7.13 6.46 -51.65
C GLU A 388 7.96 6.12 -50.39
N ALA A 389 9.29 6.11 -50.50
CA ALA A 389 10.19 5.92 -49.37
C ALA A 389 10.08 7.02 -48.31
N ASP A 390 9.84 8.26 -48.75
CA ASP A 390 9.63 9.40 -47.85
C ASP A 390 8.24 9.31 -47.19
N ALA A 391 7.21 8.96 -47.96
CA ALA A 391 5.87 8.74 -47.45
C ALA A 391 5.85 7.63 -46.37
N ASN A 392 6.67 6.58 -46.52
CA ASN A 392 6.80 5.51 -45.54
C ASN A 392 7.35 6.01 -44.19
N MET A 393 8.22 7.02 -44.19
CA MET A 393 8.72 7.62 -42.94
C MET A 393 7.63 8.42 -42.22
N TYR A 394 6.77 9.15 -42.95
CA TYR A 394 5.62 9.84 -42.36
C TYR A 394 4.61 8.84 -41.76
N MET A 395 4.31 7.75 -42.48
CA MET A 395 3.45 6.68 -41.97
C MET A 395 4.01 6.03 -40.71
N GLY A 396 5.32 5.77 -40.67
CA GLY A 396 6.02 5.27 -39.48
C GLY A 396 5.90 6.21 -38.27
N ALA A 397 6.06 7.52 -38.48
CA ALA A 397 5.92 8.52 -37.42
C ALA A 397 4.48 8.63 -36.89
N LEU A 398 3.47 8.63 -37.77
CA LEU A 398 2.06 8.64 -37.41
C LEU A 398 1.65 7.39 -36.64
N LEU A 399 2.08 6.22 -37.12
CA LEU A 399 1.80 4.94 -36.49
C LEU A 399 2.44 4.85 -35.10
N PHE A 400 3.72 5.23 -34.97
CA PHE A 400 4.39 5.28 -33.68
C PHE A 400 3.67 6.24 -32.71
N GLY A 401 3.27 7.43 -33.19
CA GLY A 401 2.53 8.39 -32.38
C GLY A 401 1.18 7.85 -31.90
N LEU A 402 0.44 7.14 -32.77
CA LEU A 402 -0.81 6.49 -32.42
C LEU A 402 -0.61 5.41 -31.34
N ILE A 403 0.42 4.57 -31.51
CA ILE A 403 0.75 3.50 -30.58
C ILE A 403 1.14 4.08 -29.21
N MET A 404 2.02 5.08 -29.16
CA MET A 404 2.46 5.66 -27.88
C MET A 404 1.30 6.27 -27.09
N ASN A 405 0.39 6.97 -27.77
CA ASN A 405 -0.80 7.54 -27.12
C ASN A 405 -1.78 6.46 -26.62
N MET A 406 -1.85 5.30 -27.28
CA MET A 406 -2.61 4.14 -26.79
C MET A 406 -1.96 3.52 -25.55
N PHE A 407 -0.64 3.28 -25.57
CA PHE A 407 0.10 2.67 -24.46
C PHE A 407 0.10 3.54 -23.19
N ASN A 408 -0.01 4.86 -23.33
CA ASN A 408 -0.15 5.77 -22.19
C ASN A 408 -1.36 5.43 -21.28
N GLY A 409 -2.39 4.76 -21.83
CA GLY A 409 -3.53 4.27 -21.06
C GLY A 409 -3.19 3.17 -20.04
N LEU A 410 -2.05 2.47 -20.17
CA LEU A 410 -1.64 1.40 -19.24
C LEU A 410 -1.51 1.88 -17.80
N ALA A 411 -1.15 3.15 -17.60
CA ALA A 411 -1.02 3.76 -16.29
C ALA A 411 -2.36 3.80 -15.52
N GLU A 412 -3.51 3.85 -16.23
CA GLU A 412 -4.85 3.86 -15.63
C GLU A 412 -5.21 2.51 -14.97
N MET A 413 -4.66 1.42 -15.49
CA MET A 413 -4.88 0.06 -14.97
C MET A 413 -4.38 -0.06 -13.52
N ALA A 414 -3.15 0.39 -13.26
CA ALA A 414 -2.52 0.34 -11.95
C ALA A 414 -3.30 1.13 -10.90
N MET A 415 -3.75 2.35 -11.26
CA MET A 415 -4.54 3.22 -10.39
C MET A 415 -5.91 2.62 -10.06
N THR A 416 -6.55 2.00 -11.06
CA THR A 416 -7.87 1.41 -10.88
C THR A 416 -7.81 0.25 -9.88
N ILE A 417 -6.83 -0.65 -10.01
CA ILE A 417 -6.67 -1.84 -9.15
C ILE A 417 -6.47 -1.45 -7.68
N GLN A 418 -5.67 -0.42 -7.40
CA GLN A 418 -5.44 0.04 -6.03
C GLN A 418 -6.72 0.57 -5.36
N ARG A 419 -7.64 1.15 -6.14
CA ARG A 419 -8.90 1.69 -5.62
C ARG A 419 -9.97 0.61 -5.42
N LEU A 420 -9.84 -0.55 -6.08
CA LEU A 420 -10.83 -1.62 -6.03
C LEU A 420 -11.18 -2.11 -4.61
N PRO A 421 -10.23 -2.35 -3.67
CA PRO A 421 -10.58 -2.83 -2.34
C PRO A 421 -11.49 -1.88 -1.57
N VAL A 422 -11.20 -0.57 -1.62
CA VAL A 422 -12.03 0.46 -0.97
C VAL A 422 -13.36 0.60 -1.71
N PHE A 423 -13.36 0.50 -3.04
CA PHE A 423 -14.59 0.51 -3.83
C PHE A 423 -15.51 -0.67 -3.47
N TYR A 424 -15.00 -1.89 -3.41
CA TYR A 424 -15.79 -3.07 -3.02
C TYR A 424 -16.35 -2.91 -1.61
N LYS A 425 -15.55 -2.43 -0.64
CA LYS A 425 -16.04 -2.08 0.69
C LYS A 425 -17.19 -1.07 0.63
N GLN A 426 -17.07 0.01 -0.14
CA GLN A 426 -18.12 1.05 -0.25
C GLN A 426 -19.39 0.54 -0.97
N ARG A 427 -19.21 -0.26 -2.02
CA ARG A 427 -20.29 -0.90 -2.78
C ARG A 427 -21.07 -1.88 -1.92
N ASP A 428 -20.35 -2.75 -1.21
CA ASP A 428 -20.94 -3.80 -0.38
C ASP A 428 -21.61 -3.20 0.88
N LEU A 429 -21.16 -2.03 1.33
CA LEU A 429 -21.84 -1.20 2.34
C LEU A 429 -22.99 -0.33 1.77
N LEU A 430 -23.28 -0.44 0.48
CA LEU A 430 -24.35 0.30 -0.21
C LEU A 430 -24.22 1.83 -0.03
N PHE A 431 -23.00 2.37 -0.03
CA PHE A 431 -22.77 3.82 0.05
C PHE A 431 -23.22 4.53 -1.22
N HIS A 432 -22.91 3.95 -2.37
CA HIS A 432 -23.30 4.45 -3.68
C HIS A 432 -23.42 3.29 -4.67
N PRO A 433 -24.23 3.44 -5.74
CA PRO A 433 -24.20 2.48 -6.84
C PRO A 433 -22.85 2.56 -7.60
N PRO A 434 -22.43 1.49 -8.29
CA PRO A 434 -21.18 1.46 -9.06
C PRO A 434 -21.05 2.60 -10.08
N TRP A 435 -22.12 2.92 -10.82
CA TRP A 435 -22.09 3.96 -11.85
C TRP A 435 -21.83 5.38 -11.30
N ALA A 436 -22.19 5.64 -10.04
CA ALA A 436 -21.94 6.93 -9.40
C ALA A 436 -20.45 7.14 -9.09
N TYR A 437 -19.66 6.07 -9.04
CA TYR A 437 -18.20 6.11 -8.92
C TYR A 437 -17.51 6.11 -10.29
N THR A 438 -17.97 5.27 -11.24
CA THR A 438 -17.30 5.14 -12.55
C THR A 438 -17.48 6.37 -13.43
N LEU A 439 -18.65 7.03 -13.38
CA LEU A 439 -18.94 8.18 -14.22
C LEU A 439 -18.05 9.40 -13.90
N PRO A 440 -17.87 9.85 -12.64
CA PRO A 440 -16.90 10.89 -12.32
C PRO A 440 -15.47 10.52 -12.68
N THR A 441 -15.08 9.25 -12.47
CA THR A 441 -13.73 8.77 -12.80
C THR A 441 -13.41 8.95 -14.29
N PHE A 442 -14.39 8.71 -15.17
CA PHE A 442 -14.25 8.95 -16.61
C PHE A 442 -14.27 10.44 -16.95
N LEU A 443 -15.30 11.18 -16.51
CA LEU A 443 -15.52 12.57 -16.92
C LEU A 443 -14.45 13.53 -16.39
N LEU A 444 -13.97 13.33 -15.16
CA LEU A 444 -12.88 14.14 -14.60
C LEU A 444 -11.53 13.89 -15.29
N GLY A 445 -11.38 12.76 -16.00
CA GLY A 445 -10.19 12.46 -16.80
C GLY A 445 -10.12 13.24 -18.11
N ILE A 446 -11.25 13.69 -18.66
CA ILE A 446 -11.31 14.36 -19.98
C ILE A 446 -10.43 15.62 -20.03
N PRO A 447 -10.49 16.56 -19.07
CA PRO A 447 -9.62 17.75 -19.09
C PRO A 447 -8.13 17.42 -19.08
N ILE A 448 -7.72 16.38 -18.36
CA ILE A 448 -6.32 15.93 -18.30
C ILE A 448 -5.90 15.37 -19.66
N SER A 449 -6.72 14.54 -20.30
CA SER A 449 -6.40 14.02 -21.63
C SER A 449 -6.39 15.10 -22.72
N ILE A 450 -7.23 16.14 -22.60
CA ILE A 450 -7.16 17.31 -23.49
C ILE A 450 -5.80 18.00 -23.34
N PHE A 451 -5.35 18.19 -22.10
CA PHE A 451 -4.03 18.77 -21.83
C PHE A 451 -2.89 17.89 -22.36
N GLU A 452 -2.92 16.59 -22.09
CA GLU A 452 -1.94 15.61 -22.61
C GLU A 452 -1.90 15.60 -24.15
N THR A 453 -3.06 15.60 -24.81
CA THR A 453 -3.16 15.67 -26.27
C THR A 453 -2.63 16.99 -26.81
N THR A 454 -2.93 18.11 -26.14
CA THR A 454 -2.43 19.43 -26.52
C THR A 454 -0.91 19.48 -26.44
N ALA A 455 -0.35 19.01 -25.32
CA ALA A 455 1.10 18.95 -25.13
C ALA A 455 1.77 18.06 -26.19
N TRP A 456 1.19 16.90 -26.50
CA TRP A 456 1.67 16.03 -27.57
C TRP A 456 1.66 16.72 -28.95
N MET A 457 0.54 17.35 -29.31
CA MET A 457 0.34 17.96 -30.62
C MET A 457 1.22 19.19 -30.85
N VAL A 458 1.38 20.03 -29.82
CA VAL A 458 2.25 21.22 -29.88
C VAL A 458 3.70 20.83 -30.16
N VAL A 459 4.18 19.77 -29.52
CA VAL A 459 5.57 19.31 -29.69
C VAL A 459 5.75 18.58 -31.02
N THR A 460 4.82 17.70 -31.40
CA THR A 460 5.03 16.78 -32.54
C THR A 460 4.60 17.31 -33.89
N TYR A 461 3.47 18.00 -34.00
CA TYR A 461 2.81 18.21 -35.28
C TYR A 461 3.64 19.04 -36.27
N TYR A 462 4.03 20.24 -35.84
CA TYR A 462 4.81 21.16 -36.67
C TYR A 462 6.28 20.78 -36.76
N SER A 463 6.83 20.19 -35.68
CA SER A 463 8.23 19.74 -35.63
C SER A 463 8.52 18.59 -36.60
N ILE A 464 7.56 17.67 -36.76
CA ILE A 464 7.67 16.55 -37.72
C ILE A 464 7.47 17.03 -39.17
N GLY A 465 6.76 18.15 -39.36
CA GLY A 465 6.42 18.66 -40.70
C GLY A 465 5.17 18.01 -41.29
N LEU A 466 4.18 17.68 -40.45
CA LEU A 466 2.85 17.26 -40.91
C LEU A 466 2.15 18.38 -41.72
N ALA A 467 1.08 18.06 -42.45
CA ALA A 467 0.43 19.02 -43.33
C ALA A 467 -0.05 20.27 -42.54
N PRO A 468 0.37 21.51 -42.89
CA PRO A 468 0.21 22.68 -42.01
C PRO A 468 -1.22 23.26 -41.96
N GLU A 469 -2.18 22.64 -42.64
CA GLU A 469 -3.56 23.11 -42.72
C GLU A 469 -4.26 23.03 -41.35
N ALA A 470 -4.86 24.13 -40.89
CA ALA A 470 -5.51 24.20 -39.58
C ALA A 470 -6.61 23.14 -39.40
N GLU A 471 -7.37 22.86 -40.46
CA GLU A 471 -8.38 21.79 -40.47
C GLU A 471 -7.76 20.43 -40.14
N ARG A 472 -6.62 20.07 -40.76
CA ARG A 472 -5.95 18.78 -40.54
C ARG A 472 -5.32 18.68 -39.16
N PHE A 473 -4.86 19.80 -38.60
CA PHE A 473 -4.37 19.86 -37.22
C PHE A 473 -5.47 19.49 -36.22
N PHE A 474 -6.64 20.12 -36.31
CA PHE A 474 -7.77 19.81 -35.42
C PHE A 474 -8.32 18.41 -35.66
N LYS A 475 -8.33 17.94 -36.91
CA LYS A 475 -8.71 16.56 -37.24
C LYS A 475 -7.79 15.54 -36.60
N GLN A 476 -6.48 15.79 -36.61
CA GLN A 476 -5.46 14.95 -35.98
C GLN A 476 -5.57 14.99 -34.45
N PHE A 477 -5.75 16.18 -33.87
CA PHE A 477 -5.97 16.38 -32.44
C PHE A 477 -7.14 15.53 -31.94
N LEU A 478 -8.27 15.54 -32.65
CA LEU A 478 -9.45 14.78 -32.29
C LEU A 478 -9.19 13.27 -32.31
N ILE A 479 -8.44 12.74 -33.29
CA ILE A 479 -8.09 11.32 -33.35
C ILE A 479 -7.25 10.93 -32.13
N ILE A 480 -6.17 11.67 -31.84
CA ILE A 480 -5.29 11.35 -30.72
C ILE A 480 -6.03 11.40 -29.39
N PHE A 481 -6.86 12.43 -29.19
CA PHE A 481 -7.70 12.55 -28.00
C PHE A 481 -8.65 11.35 -27.84
N LEU A 482 -9.35 10.93 -28.90
CA LEU A 482 -10.26 9.79 -28.84
C LEU A 482 -9.54 8.46 -28.60
N VAL A 483 -8.34 8.29 -29.17
CA VAL A 483 -7.49 7.12 -28.92
C VAL A 483 -7.07 7.05 -27.45
N GLN A 484 -6.69 8.19 -26.84
CA GLN A 484 -6.39 8.25 -25.42
C GLN A 484 -7.63 7.91 -24.56
N GLN A 485 -8.82 8.43 -24.90
CA GLN A 485 -10.06 8.12 -24.17
C GLN A 485 -10.44 6.64 -24.26
N MET A 486 -10.35 6.07 -25.47
CA MET A 486 -10.60 4.67 -25.72
C MET A 486 -9.59 3.79 -24.96
N ALA A 487 -8.31 4.14 -25.00
CA ALA A 487 -7.25 3.43 -24.28
C ALA A 487 -7.48 3.46 -22.75
N ALA A 488 -7.82 4.62 -22.19
CA ALA A 488 -8.16 4.71 -20.77
C ALA A 488 -9.37 3.85 -20.40
N GLY A 489 -10.38 3.79 -21.27
CA GLY A 489 -11.57 2.94 -21.11
C GLY A 489 -11.24 1.44 -21.09
N ILE A 490 -10.49 0.95 -22.09
CA ILE A 490 -10.17 -0.49 -22.19
C ILE A 490 -9.32 -0.96 -20.99
N PHE A 491 -8.35 -0.17 -20.54
CA PHE A 491 -7.51 -0.55 -19.39
C PHE A 491 -8.24 -0.50 -18.04
N ARG A 492 -9.18 0.43 -17.85
CA ARG A 492 -10.07 0.41 -16.67
C ARG A 492 -10.96 -0.83 -16.67
N PHE A 493 -11.49 -1.19 -17.84
CA PHE A 493 -12.29 -2.40 -18.01
C PHE A 493 -11.47 -3.66 -17.69
N ILE A 494 -10.27 -3.80 -18.24
CA ILE A 494 -9.36 -4.93 -17.96
C ILE A 494 -9.01 -4.99 -16.46
N ALA A 495 -8.68 -3.85 -15.85
CA ALA A 495 -8.42 -3.76 -14.41
C ALA A 495 -9.60 -4.29 -13.57
N SER A 496 -10.83 -3.96 -13.96
CA SER A 496 -12.04 -4.40 -13.25
C SER A 496 -12.33 -5.91 -13.37
N ILE A 497 -11.95 -6.55 -14.49
CA ILE A 497 -12.10 -8.00 -14.66
C ILE A 497 -11.01 -8.74 -13.89
N CYS A 498 -9.77 -8.35 -14.11
CA CYS A 498 -8.60 -9.06 -13.63
C CYS A 498 -8.36 -8.87 -12.14
N ARG A 499 -8.77 -7.74 -11.54
CA ARG A 499 -8.78 -7.42 -10.08
C ARG A 499 -7.45 -7.51 -9.31
N THR A 500 -6.44 -8.23 -9.79
CA THR A 500 -5.06 -8.26 -9.28
C THR A 500 -4.09 -7.67 -10.29
N MET A 501 -2.99 -7.09 -9.80
CA MET A 501 -2.02 -6.39 -10.64
C MET A 501 -1.35 -7.30 -11.68
N THR A 502 -0.91 -8.49 -11.28
CA THR A 502 -0.19 -9.41 -12.17
C THR A 502 -1.09 -9.94 -13.29
N ILE A 503 -2.33 -10.34 -12.96
CA ILE A 503 -3.31 -10.81 -13.95
C ILE A 503 -3.73 -9.66 -14.87
N ALA A 504 -3.91 -8.44 -14.35
CA ALA A 504 -4.30 -7.30 -15.16
C ALA A 504 -3.20 -6.86 -16.12
N ASN A 505 -1.95 -6.76 -15.68
CA ASN A 505 -0.81 -6.47 -16.56
C ASN A 505 -0.75 -7.47 -17.72
N THR A 506 -0.94 -8.74 -17.40
CA THR A 506 -0.93 -9.85 -18.35
C THR A 506 -2.10 -9.78 -19.33
N GLY A 507 -3.33 -9.65 -18.83
CA GLY A 507 -4.53 -9.52 -19.67
C GLY A 507 -4.51 -8.26 -20.52
N GLY A 508 -3.97 -7.16 -19.98
CA GLY A 508 -3.82 -5.90 -20.69
C GLY A 508 -2.81 -5.96 -21.82
N MET A 509 -1.66 -6.60 -21.61
CA MET A 509 -0.70 -6.86 -22.68
C MET A 509 -1.27 -7.77 -23.76
N LEU A 510 -2.08 -8.77 -23.39
CA LEU A 510 -2.68 -9.69 -24.35
C LEU A 510 -3.73 -8.98 -25.21
N ALA A 511 -4.59 -8.18 -24.58
CA ALA A 511 -5.59 -7.36 -25.27
C ALA A 511 -4.92 -6.36 -26.21
N LEU A 512 -3.86 -5.68 -25.76
CA LEU A 512 -3.10 -4.78 -26.61
C LEU A 512 -2.45 -5.52 -27.79
N LEU A 513 -1.88 -6.71 -27.57
CA LEU A 513 -1.26 -7.48 -28.63
C LEU A 513 -2.29 -7.87 -29.70
N VAL A 514 -3.51 -8.28 -29.31
CA VAL A 514 -4.61 -8.53 -30.26
C VAL A 514 -4.90 -7.26 -31.07
N VAL A 515 -5.12 -6.14 -30.40
CA VAL A 515 -5.42 -4.84 -31.04
C VAL A 515 -4.30 -4.40 -31.98
N PHE A 516 -3.05 -4.66 -31.60
CA PHE A 516 -1.85 -4.32 -32.36
C PHE A 516 -1.70 -5.18 -33.62
N LEU A 517 -1.73 -6.51 -33.47
CA LEU A 517 -1.57 -7.46 -34.58
C LEU A 517 -2.69 -7.32 -35.62
N THR A 518 -3.90 -6.97 -35.18
CA THR A 518 -5.07 -6.82 -36.04
C THR A 518 -5.31 -5.36 -36.47
N GLY A 519 -4.38 -4.44 -36.16
CA GLY A 519 -4.50 -3.03 -36.49
C GLY A 519 -4.38 -2.70 -37.99
N GLY A 520 -4.02 -3.66 -38.84
CA GLY A 520 -3.98 -3.51 -40.30
C GLY A 520 -2.67 -2.95 -40.87
N PHE A 521 -1.77 -2.46 -40.02
CA PHE A 521 -0.50 -1.85 -40.43
C PHE A 521 0.68 -2.84 -40.48
N LEU A 522 0.65 -3.89 -39.66
CA LEU A 522 1.65 -4.97 -39.68
C LEU A 522 1.33 -6.01 -40.75
N LEU A 523 0.08 -6.45 -40.75
CA LEU A 523 -0.50 -7.35 -41.72
C LEU A 523 -1.59 -6.58 -42.46
N PRO A 524 -1.42 -6.33 -43.76
CA PRO A 524 -2.49 -5.78 -44.58
C PRO A 524 -3.74 -6.64 -44.42
N ARG A 525 -4.92 -6.02 -44.37
CA ARG A 525 -6.20 -6.72 -44.16
C ARG A 525 -6.40 -7.96 -45.05
N ARG A 526 -5.87 -7.93 -46.27
CA ARG A 526 -5.98 -9.02 -47.26
C ARG A 526 -5.16 -10.25 -46.88
N GLU A 527 -4.04 -10.07 -46.18
CA GLU A 527 -3.13 -11.12 -45.72
C GLU A 527 -3.51 -11.69 -44.34
N ILE A 528 -4.44 -11.04 -43.62
CA ILE A 528 -4.95 -11.57 -42.35
C ILE A 528 -5.70 -12.89 -42.62
N PRO A 529 -5.35 -13.99 -41.93
CA PRO A 529 -6.04 -15.27 -42.08
C PRO A 529 -7.55 -15.14 -41.89
N VAL A 530 -8.32 -15.95 -42.62
CA VAL A 530 -9.79 -15.84 -42.66
C VAL A 530 -10.40 -15.90 -41.25
N TRP A 531 -9.86 -16.76 -40.38
CA TRP A 531 -10.32 -16.90 -38.99
C TRP A 531 -9.98 -15.72 -38.07
N TRP A 532 -9.03 -14.85 -38.43
CA TRP A 532 -8.66 -13.63 -37.68
C TRP A 532 -9.25 -12.35 -38.28
N ARG A 533 -9.89 -12.42 -39.47
CA ARG A 533 -10.38 -11.24 -40.19
C ARG A 533 -11.45 -10.44 -39.43
N TRP A 534 -12.23 -11.07 -38.54
CA TRP A 534 -13.21 -10.38 -37.69
C TRP A 534 -12.54 -9.47 -36.65
N ALA A 535 -11.36 -9.85 -36.16
CA ALA A 535 -10.67 -9.11 -35.11
C ALA A 535 -10.15 -7.75 -35.60
N PHE A 536 -9.84 -7.62 -36.90
CA PHE A 536 -9.55 -6.34 -37.54
C PHE A 536 -10.68 -5.31 -37.35
N TRP A 537 -11.94 -5.76 -37.44
CA TRP A 537 -13.12 -4.92 -37.25
C TRP A 537 -13.44 -4.64 -35.79
N ALA A 538 -12.98 -5.50 -34.89
CA ALA A 538 -13.10 -5.31 -33.45
C ALA A 538 -11.96 -4.46 -32.87
N SER A 539 -10.87 -4.24 -33.61
CA SER A 539 -9.69 -3.48 -33.16
C SER A 539 -9.94 -1.98 -33.26
N PRO A 540 -9.90 -1.21 -32.15
CA PRO A 540 -10.04 0.25 -32.21
C PRO A 540 -8.85 0.92 -32.94
N LEU A 541 -7.68 0.28 -32.91
CA LEU A 541 -6.46 0.82 -33.51
C LEU A 541 -6.52 0.83 -35.03
N SER A 542 -7.24 -0.10 -35.66
CA SER A 542 -7.42 -0.12 -37.12
C SER A 542 -8.18 1.11 -37.61
N TYR A 543 -9.25 1.50 -36.91
CA TYR A 543 -10.00 2.73 -37.19
C TYR A 543 -9.18 3.99 -36.97
N GLY A 544 -8.39 4.03 -35.88
CA GLY A 544 -7.46 5.13 -35.62
C GLY A 544 -6.39 5.26 -36.70
N PHE A 545 -5.79 4.16 -37.13
CA PHE A 545 -4.76 4.13 -38.17
C PHE A 545 -5.34 4.50 -39.56
N ASN A 546 -6.53 4.03 -39.90
CA ASN A 546 -7.18 4.42 -41.15
C ASN A 546 -7.50 5.93 -41.15
N ALA A 547 -8.07 6.46 -40.07
CA ALA A 547 -8.43 7.88 -39.99
C ALA A 547 -7.20 8.82 -40.01
N ILE A 548 -6.13 8.45 -39.30
CA ILE A 548 -4.90 9.27 -39.22
C ILE A 548 -4.16 9.31 -40.56
N SER A 549 -4.14 8.17 -41.28
CA SER A 549 -3.46 8.03 -42.56
C SER A 549 -4.23 8.72 -43.69
N VAL A 550 -5.56 8.59 -43.72
CA VAL A 550 -6.43 9.32 -44.65
C VAL A 550 -6.32 10.83 -44.43
N ASN A 551 -6.26 11.28 -43.17
CA ASN A 551 -6.12 12.71 -42.86
C ASN A 551 -4.79 13.31 -43.39
N GLU A 552 -3.70 12.55 -43.40
CA GLU A 552 -2.39 13.04 -43.88
C GLU A 552 -2.21 12.84 -45.39
N LEU A 553 -2.45 11.64 -45.92
CA LEU A 553 -2.13 11.28 -47.31
C LEU A 553 -3.07 11.91 -48.36
N PHE A 554 -4.24 12.42 -47.95
CA PHE A 554 -5.09 13.24 -48.82
C PHE A 554 -4.68 14.72 -48.85
N ALA A 555 -3.54 15.11 -48.28
CA ALA A 555 -3.03 16.46 -48.40
C ALA A 555 -2.61 16.77 -49.85
N PRO A 556 -2.78 18.01 -50.33
CA PRO A 556 -2.39 18.40 -51.70
C PRO A 556 -0.94 18.03 -52.03
N ARG A 557 -0.04 18.07 -51.04
CA ARG A 557 1.39 17.69 -51.19
C ARG A 557 1.63 16.25 -51.66
N TRP A 558 0.73 15.34 -51.33
CA TRP A 558 0.79 13.92 -51.73
C TRP A 558 -0.10 13.63 -52.94
N MET A 559 -1.24 14.32 -53.05
CA MET A 559 -2.20 14.08 -54.14
C MET A 559 -1.82 14.77 -55.45
N ASN A 560 -0.92 15.75 -55.43
CA ASN A 560 -0.42 16.45 -56.62
C ASN A 560 0.78 15.75 -57.29
N LYS A 561 1.25 14.62 -56.76
CA LYS A 561 2.41 13.86 -57.28
C LYS A 561 1.96 12.47 -57.75
N MET A 562 2.63 11.93 -58.76
CA MET A 562 2.40 10.57 -59.28
C MET A 562 3.33 9.55 -58.60
N SER A 563 2.88 8.30 -58.47
CA SER A 563 3.68 7.18 -57.93
C SER A 563 4.71 6.65 -58.93
N SER A 564 5.56 5.71 -58.52
CA SER A 564 6.56 5.06 -59.42
C SER A 564 5.94 4.40 -60.65
N ASP A 565 4.68 3.98 -60.54
CA ASP A 565 3.91 3.35 -61.62
C ASP A 565 3.30 4.37 -62.60
N ASN A 566 3.53 5.67 -62.40
CA ASN A 566 3.08 6.81 -63.23
C ASN A 566 1.57 6.88 -63.56
N THR A 567 0.74 6.04 -62.93
CA THR A 567 -0.70 5.89 -63.20
C THR A 567 -1.57 6.26 -62.00
N THR A 568 -1.06 6.06 -60.79
CA THR A 568 -1.74 6.36 -59.52
C THR A 568 -1.14 7.61 -58.86
N ARG A 569 -1.96 8.36 -58.11
CA ARG A 569 -1.44 9.46 -57.29
C ARG A 569 -0.65 8.87 -56.12
N LEU A 570 0.43 9.53 -55.73
CA LEU A 570 1.35 9.07 -54.68
C LEU A 570 0.63 8.79 -53.35
N GLY A 571 -0.30 9.68 -52.94
CA GLY A 571 -1.11 9.48 -51.73
C GLY A 571 -2.00 8.22 -51.78
N THR A 572 -2.69 7.98 -52.91
CA THR A 572 -3.55 6.80 -53.09
C THR A 572 -2.77 5.50 -53.24
N ALA A 573 -1.64 5.54 -53.95
CA ALA A 573 -0.74 4.40 -54.06
C ALA A 573 -0.23 3.98 -52.68
N MET A 574 0.08 4.96 -51.83
CA MET A 574 0.54 4.71 -50.48
C MET A 574 -0.53 4.15 -49.54
N LEU A 575 -1.76 4.66 -49.61
CA LEU A 575 -2.90 4.10 -48.87
C LEU A 575 -3.13 2.63 -49.26
N ASN A 576 -3.05 2.32 -50.56
CA ASN A 576 -3.18 0.94 -51.06
C ASN A 576 -2.03 0.04 -50.61
N MET A 577 -0.79 0.55 -50.58
CA MET A 577 0.39 -0.19 -50.10
C MET A 577 0.23 -0.63 -48.64
N TRP A 578 -0.29 0.26 -47.78
CA TRP A 578 -0.56 -0.02 -46.37
C TRP A 578 -1.90 -0.73 -46.12
N GLY A 579 -2.67 -1.03 -47.16
CA GLY A 579 -3.98 -1.68 -47.05
C GLY A 579 -5.05 -0.81 -46.37
N VAL A 580 -4.88 0.51 -46.40
CA VAL A 580 -5.82 1.51 -45.87
C VAL A 580 -6.87 1.84 -46.94
N PHE A 581 -8.11 2.11 -46.52
CA PHE A 581 -9.17 2.49 -47.44
C PHE A 581 -8.93 3.88 -48.06
N ASP A 582 -9.15 3.99 -49.36
CA ASP A 582 -8.90 5.18 -50.19
C ASP A 582 -10.12 6.11 -50.32
N ASP A 583 -11.08 6.06 -49.40
CA ASP A 583 -12.22 6.98 -49.32
C ASP A 583 -12.07 7.96 -48.14
N LYS A 584 -12.31 9.25 -48.41
CA LYS A 584 -12.29 10.34 -47.41
C LYS A 584 -13.29 10.12 -46.27
N ASN A 585 -14.38 9.39 -46.50
CA ASN A 585 -15.39 9.10 -45.46
C ASN A 585 -14.83 8.29 -44.29
N TRP A 586 -13.75 7.53 -44.51
CA TRP A 586 -13.12 6.71 -43.47
C TRP A 586 -12.53 7.52 -42.31
N TYR A 587 -12.28 8.82 -42.50
CA TYR A 587 -11.97 9.72 -41.40
C TYR A 587 -13.13 9.77 -40.38
N TRP A 588 -14.34 10.07 -40.82
CA TRP A 588 -15.51 10.20 -39.94
C TRP A 588 -15.99 8.86 -39.38
N ILE A 589 -15.88 7.79 -40.17
CA ILE A 589 -16.14 6.42 -39.70
C ILE A 589 -15.18 6.07 -38.56
N GLY A 590 -13.89 6.41 -38.70
CA GLY A 590 -12.90 6.15 -37.65
C GLY A 590 -13.18 6.92 -36.36
N ILE A 591 -13.55 8.21 -36.48
CA ILE A 591 -13.95 9.03 -35.33
C ILE A 591 -15.18 8.44 -34.62
N GLY A 592 -16.23 8.09 -35.37
CA GLY A 592 -17.44 7.49 -34.82
C GLY A 592 -17.18 6.16 -34.11
N ALA A 593 -16.34 5.31 -34.71
CA ALA A 593 -15.94 4.04 -34.11
C ALA A 593 -15.13 4.22 -32.82
N LEU A 594 -14.12 5.10 -32.81
CA LEU A 594 -13.30 5.36 -31.62
C LEU A 594 -14.14 5.91 -30.46
N PHE A 595 -15.06 6.83 -30.73
CA PHE A 595 -16.01 7.33 -29.74
C PHE A 595 -16.92 6.22 -29.22
N GLY A 596 -17.47 5.38 -30.12
CA GLY A 596 -18.27 4.22 -29.75
C GLY A 596 -17.52 3.24 -28.83
N PHE A 597 -16.27 2.92 -29.14
CA PHE A 597 -15.42 2.08 -28.29
C PHE A 597 -15.15 2.72 -26.92
N ALA A 598 -14.87 4.02 -26.87
CA ALA A 598 -14.67 4.72 -25.60
C ALA A 598 -15.91 4.62 -24.70
N VAL A 599 -17.12 4.80 -25.25
CA VAL A 599 -18.38 4.64 -24.49
C VAL A 599 -18.60 3.18 -24.08
N LEU A 600 -18.38 2.24 -25.00
CA LEU A 600 -18.55 0.80 -24.77
C LEU A 600 -17.69 0.31 -23.60
N PHE A 601 -16.38 0.60 -23.62
CA PHE A 601 -15.49 0.11 -22.56
C PHE A 601 -15.79 0.74 -21.19
N ASN A 602 -16.19 2.01 -21.12
CA ASN A 602 -16.61 2.62 -19.86
C ASN A 602 -17.96 2.05 -19.35
N GLY A 603 -18.86 1.68 -20.25
CA GLY A 603 -20.08 0.94 -19.93
C GLY A 603 -19.77 -0.45 -19.36
N LEU A 604 -18.93 -1.21 -20.06
CA LEU A 604 -18.47 -2.53 -19.62
C LEU A 604 -17.70 -2.48 -18.29
N PHE A 605 -16.88 -1.45 -18.07
CA PHE A 605 -16.22 -1.20 -16.79
C PHE A 605 -17.23 -1.05 -15.64
N THR A 606 -18.32 -0.31 -15.89
CA THR A 606 -19.39 -0.14 -14.91
C THR A 606 -20.14 -1.45 -14.63
N LEU A 607 -20.40 -2.25 -15.67
CA LEU A 607 -21.03 -3.57 -15.52
C LEU A 607 -20.15 -4.55 -14.76
N ALA A 608 -18.85 -4.61 -15.10
CA ALA A 608 -17.89 -5.47 -14.43
C ALA A 608 -17.83 -5.19 -12.91
N LEU A 609 -17.74 -3.93 -12.51
CA LEU A 609 -17.76 -3.54 -11.09
C LEU A 609 -19.12 -3.78 -10.40
N SER A 610 -20.19 -3.86 -11.17
CA SER A 610 -21.52 -4.13 -10.64
C SER A 610 -21.75 -5.61 -10.32
N TYR A 611 -21.14 -6.53 -11.07
CA TYR A 611 -21.40 -7.98 -10.96
C TYR A 611 -20.24 -8.81 -10.40
N LEU A 612 -18.99 -8.35 -10.54
CA LEU A 612 -17.83 -9.10 -10.06
C LEU A 612 -17.55 -8.82 -8.58
N ASP A 613 -17.24 -9.86 -7.80
CA ASP A 613 -16.81 -9.76 -6.40
C ASP A 613 -15.27 -9.68 -6.30
N PRO A 614 -14.66 -9.29 -5.17
CA PRO A 614 -13.19 -9.26 -5.03
C PRO A 614 -12.54 -10.64 -5.27
N LEU A 615 -11.29 -10.66 -5.78
CA LEU A 615 -10.52 -11.90 -5.97
C LEU A 615 -9.84 -12.32 -4.65
N GLY A 616 -9.96 -13.61 -4.33
CA GLY A 616 -9.32 -14.24 -3.18
C GLY A 616 -10.34 -14.88 -2.26
N LYS A 617 -10.37 -16.21 -2.21
CA LYS A 617 -11.13 -16.94 -1.19
C LYS A 617 -10.23 -17.13 0.02
N PRO A 618 -10.63 -16.75 1.25
CA PRO A 618 -9.89 -17.13 2.44
C PRO A 618 -9.93 -18.65 2.56
N GLN A 619 -8.82 -19.30 2.22
CA GLN A 619 -8.72 -20.76 2.23
C GLN A 619 -8.23 -21.18 3.63
N ALA A 620 -9.09 -21.84 4.39
CA ALA A 620 -8.70 -22.42 5.67
C ALA A 620 -7.81 -23.64 5.40
N ILE A 621 -6.61 -23.66 6.01
CA ILE A 621 -5.72 -24.81 5.99
C ILE A 621 -6.07 -25.64 7.23
N LEU A 622 -6.57 -26.86 7.00
CA LEU A 622 -6.71 -27.83 8.08
C LEU A 622 -5.35 -28.49 8.32
N PRO A 623 -4.86 -28.53 9.57
CA PRO A 623 -3.75 -29.42 9.91
C PRO A 623 -4.14 -30.87 9.58
N LYS A 624 -3.17 -31.70 9.19
CA LYS A 624 -3.39 -33.14 9.08
C LYS A 624 -3.76 -33.62 10.48
N GLU A 625 -5.01 -34.05 10.68
CA GLU A 625 -5.33 -34.97 11.78
C GLU A 625 -4.56 -36.26 11.45
N GLU A 626 -3.43 -36.48 12.12
CA GLU A 626 -2.88 -37.83 12.21
C GLU A 626 -3.91 -38.63 13.00
N ASP A 627 -4.43 -39.71 12.40
CA ASP A 627 -5.34 -40.64 13.06
C ASP A 627 -4.83 -40.91 14.49
N GLU A 628 -5.65 -40.58 15.48
CA GLU A 628 -5.42 -40.87 16.90
C GLU A 628 -5.53 -42.39 17.18
N SER A 629 -4.88 -43.23 16.38
CA SER A 629 -4.55 -44.59 16.79
C SER A 629 -3.34 -44.52 17.70
N LYS A 630 -3.62 -44.29 18.99
CA LYS A 630 -2.77 -44.51 20.17
C LYS A 630 -1.36 -45.06 19.86
N LYS A 631 -0.36 -44.17 19.89
CA LYS A 631 0.97 -44.51 20.38
C LYS A 631 1.22 -43.67 21.63
N GLU A 632 0.78 -44.20 22.77
CA GLU A 632 1.30 -43.79 24.06
C GLU A 632 2.82 -44.04 24.03
N ILE A 633 3.59 -42.96 23.89
CA ILE A 633 5.02 -42.99 24.15
C ILE A 633 5.12 -43.06 25.69
N PRO A 634 5.80 -44.06 26.28
CA PRO A 634 5.90 -44.16 27.73
C PRO A 634 6.60 -42.91 28.26
N MET A 635 5.92 -42.20 29.14
CA MET A 635 6.45 -41.05 29.84
C MET A 635 7.40 -41.56 30.93
N GLU A 636 8.63 -41.92 30.55
CA GLU A 636 9.70 -42.15 31.52
C GLU A 636 10.11 -40.81 32.16
N ASN A 637 10.17 -40.83 33.49
CA ASN A 637 10.58 -39.73 34.36
C ASN A 637 12.01 -39.28 34.04
N VAL A 638 12.17 -38.36 33.09
CA VAL A 638 13.43 -37.62 32.92
C VAL A 638 13.28 -36.24 33.57
N ASN A 639 13.60 -36.18 34.86
CA ASN A 639 13.85 -34.96 35.61
C ASN A 639 15.21 -34.34 35.19
N THR A 640 15.43 -34.10 33.90
CA THR A 640 16.53 -33.24 33.44
C THR A 640 15.99 -31.82 33.34
N LYS A 641 16.68 -30.87 33.98
CA LYS A 641 16.45 -29.43 33.74
C LYS A 641 16.37 -29.23 32.22
N LYS A 642 15.22 -28.78 31.69
CA LYS A 642 15.00 -28.47 30.26
C LYS A 642 15.95 -27.36 29.81
N GLY A 643 17.21 -27.70 29.54
CA GLY A 643 18.16 -26.83 28.87
C GLY A 643 18.00 -26.95 27.35
N MET A 644 18.13 -25.86 26.62
CA MET A 644 18.21 -25.95 25.14
C MET A 644 19.51 -26.67 24.74
N VAL A 645 19.48 -27.34 23.59
CA VAL A 645 20.63 -28.08 23.03
C VAL A 645 21.84 -27.18 22.79
N LEU A 646 21.61 -25.92 22.40
CA LEU A 646 22.68 -24.95 22.18
C LEU A 646 22.90 -24.09 23.43
N PRO A 647 24.09 -24.13 24.05
CA PRO A 647 24.41 -23.24 25.16
C PRO A 647 24.48 -21.79 24.66
N PHE A 648 24.09 -20.85 25.51
CA PHE A 648 24.32 -19.42 25.30
C PHE A 648 24.93 -18.82 26.57
N THR A 649 25.66 -17.71 26.43
CA THR A 649 26.21 -16.98 27.58
C THR A 649 25.22 -15.87 27.97
N PRO A 650 24.71 -15.84 29.21
CA PRO A 650 23.89 -14.74 29.70
C PRO A 650 24.69 -13.43 29.71
N LEU A 651 24.19 -12.36 29.07
CA LEU A 651 24.89 -11.07 28.94
C LEU A 651 24.06 -9.92 29.50
N ALA A 652 24.67 -9.07 30.32
CA ALA A 652 24.04 -7.85 30.84
C ALA A 652 24.29 -6.67 29.90
N LEU A 653 23.36 -5.72 29.80
CA LEU A 653 23.54 -4.45 29.10
C LEU A 653 23.53 -3.31 30.13
N SER A 654 24.59 -2.52 30.21
CA SER A 654 24.64 -1.31 31.04
C SER A 654 24.81 -0.08 30.15
N PHE A 655 24.15 1.01 30.51
CA PHE A 655 24.28 2.27 29.78
C PHE A 655 24.22 3.46 30.73
N ASP A 656 25.12 4.41 30.53
CA ASP A 656 25.30 5.57 31.41
C ASP A 656 25.28 6.89 30.62
N ASP A 657 24.47 7.83 31.10
CA ASP A 657 24.25 9.17 30.56
C ASP A 657 23.99 9.20 29.05
N VAL A 658 23.19 8.26 28.54
CA VAL A 658 22.90 8.17 27.10
C VAL A 658 22.05 9.34 26.64
N LYS A 659 22.57 10.08 25.66
CA LYS A 659 21.91 11.20 24.98
C LYS A 659 21.83 10.91 23.49
N TYR A 660 20.75 11.39 22.87
CA TYR A 660 20.54 11.23 21.44
C TYR A 660 20.02 12.53 20.84
N PHE A 661 20.65 12.96 19.76
CA PHE A 661 20.36 14.19 19.05
C PHE A 661 20.05 13.89 17.59
N VAL A 662 19.10 14.62 17.03
CA VAL A 662 18.79 14.62 15.59
C VAL A 662 18.93 16.03 15.04
N ASP A 663 19.17 16.16 13.74
CA ASP A 663 19.18 17.48 13.12
C ASP A 663 17.79 18.13 13.22
N MET A 664 17.76 19.45 13.43
CA MET A 664 16.48 20.18 13.53
C MET A 664 15.69 20.07 12.21
N PRO A 665 14.43 19.63 12.24
CA PRO A 665 13.56 19.60 11.06
C PRO A 665 13.42 20.98 10.43
N VAL A 666 13.34 21.03 9.10
CA VAL A 666 13.24 22.29 8.33
C VAL A 666 12.04 23.12 8.78
N GLU A 667 10.91 22.47 9.04
CA GLU A 667 9.67 23.11 9.51
C GLU A 667 9.82 23.84 10.85
N MET A 668 10.66 23.33 11.76
CA MET A 668 10.94 23.96 13.05
C MET A 668 11.98 25.08 12.94
N ARG A 669 12.93 24.96 12.01
CA ARG A 669 13.87 26.04 11.69
C ARG A 669 13.15 27.26 11.11
N ASP A 670 12.17 27.02 10.24
CA ASP A 670 11.33 28.08 9.65
C ASP A 670 10.44 28.79 10.70
N GLN A 671 10.16 28.13 11.83
CA GLN A 671 9.47 28.71 13.00
C GLN A 671 10.41 29.50 13.93
N GLY A 672 11.67 29.71 13.56
CA GLY A 672 12.61 30.58 14.27
C GLY A 672 13.41 29.91 15.40
N VAL A 673 13.41 28.57 15.48
CA VAL A 673 14.24 27.85 16.46
C VAL A 673 15.71 27.93 16.05
N GLN A 674 16.54 28.59 16.87
CA GLN A 674 17.96 28.84 16.58
C GLN A 674 18.87 27.61 16.80
N GLU A 675 18.40 26.60 17.51
CA GLU A 675 19.18 25.38 17.76
C GLU A 675 19.37 24.59 16.46
N THR A 676 20.56 24.02 16.27
CA THR A 676 20.87 23.23 15.06
C THR A 676 20.46 21.76 15.20
N ARG A 677 20.37 21.26 16.44
CA ARG A 677 20.08 19.86 16.80
C ARG A 677 18.96 19.79 17.84
N LEU A 678 18.02 18.87 17.64
CA LEU A 678 16.96 18.55 18.58
C LEU A 678 17.40 17.38 19.47
N GLN A 679 17.37 17.57 20.79
CA GLN A 679 17.67 16.50 21.75
C GLN A 679 16.41 15.67 22.05
N LEU A 680 16.48 14.36 21.77
CA LEU A 680 15.38 13.42 22.02
C LEU A 680 15.54 12.61 23.31
N LEU A 681 16.79 12.34 23.72
CA LEU A 681 17.12 11.64 24.98
C LEU A 681 18.04 12.52 25.84
N LYS A 682 17.71 12.67 27.13
CA LYS A 682 18.35 13.61 28.06
C LYS A 682 19.06 12.90 29.21
N GLY A 683 20.07 12.09 28.89
CA GLY A 683 20.94 11.45 29.89
C GLY A 683 20.25 10.30 30.61
N VAL A 684 20.01 9.22 29.88
CA VAL A 684 19.36 8.00 30.40
C VAL A 684 20.44 7.05 30.94
N THR A 685 20.32 6.68 32.23
CA THR A 685 21.21 5.72 32.91
C THR A 685 20.37 4.55 33.46
N SER A 686 20.66 3.32 33.03
CA SER A 686 20.02 2.10 33.54
C SER A 686 20.77 0.83 33.10
N THR A 687 20.30 -0.33 33.55
CA THR A 687 20.84 -1.66 33.19
C THR A 687 19.73 -2.62 32.80
N PHE A 688 20.06 -3.61 31.97
CA PHE A 688 19.24 -4.79 31.70
C PHE A 688 20.03 -6.04 32.06
N ARG A 689 19.42 -6.92 32.87
CA ARG A 689 20.11 -8.04 33.51
C ARG A 689 19.64 -9.39 32.94
N PRO A 690 20.50 -10.43 32.92
CA PRO A 690 20.09 -11.74 32.48
C PRO A 690 19.07 -12.39 33.41
N GLY A 691 18.09 -13.09 32.84
CA GLY A 691 16.99 -13.72 33.57
C GLY A 691 15.94 -12.76 34.12
N VAL A 692 16.04 -11.47 33.77
CA VAL A 692 15.13 -10.41 34.22
C VAL A 692 14.36 -9.88 33.00
N LEU A 693 13.03 -9.91 33.09
CA LEU A 693 12.14 -9.32 32.10
C LEU A 693 11.89 -7.85 32.43
N THR A 694 12.44 -6.94 31.63
CA THR A 694 12.33 -5.49 31.86
C THR A 694 11.27 -4.86 30.95
N ALA A 695 10.30 -4.16 31.54
CA ALA A 695 9.35 -3.32 30.82
C ALA A 695 9.90 -1.91 30.60
N LEU A 696 9.83 -1.41 29.37
CA LEU A 696 10.08 -0.01 29.03
C LEU A 696 8.74 0.68 28.75
N MET A 697 8.30 1.53 29.67
CA MET A 697 6.99 2.19 29.62
C MET A 697 7.10 3.72 29.66
N GLY A 698 6.01 4.39 29.32
CA GLY A 698 5.92 5.84 29.27
C GLY A 698 4.88 6.29 28.24
N VAL A 699 4.51 7.57 28.29
CA VAL A 699 3.56 8.16 27.33
C VAL A 699 4.09 8.14 25.89
N SER A 700 3.20 8.26 24.91
CA SER A 700 3.60 8.42 23.51
C SER A 700 4.48 9.66 23.33
N GLY A 701 5.58 9.52 22.59
CA GLY A 701 6.59 10.58 22.44
C GLY A 701 7.57 10.72 23.61
N ALA A 702 7.60 9.79 24.58
CA ALA A 702 8.60 9.76 25.65
C ALA A 702 10.02 9.37 25.20
N GLY A 703 10.20 8.88 23.97
CA GLY A 703 11.50 8.41 23.47
C GLY A 703 11.80 6.94 23.73
N LYS A 704 10.79 6.11 24.06
CA LYS A 704 10.93 4.66 24.32
C LYS A 704 11.56 3.91 23.15
N THR A 705 10.93 3.97 21.98
CA THR A 705 11.42 3.35 20.74
C THR A 705 12.76 3.95 20.32
N THR A 706 12.97 5.26 20.52
CA THR A 706 14.25 5.91 20.27
C THR A 706 15.37 5.33 21.14
N LEU A 707 15.14 5.17 22.45
CA LEU A 707 16.09 4.56 23.36
C LEU A 707 16.36 3.11 22.97
N MET A 708 15.31 2.32 22.71
CA MET A 708 15.44 0.93 22.31
C MET A 708 16.25 0.77 21.00
N ASP A 709 15.99 1.61 19.99
CA ASP A 709 16.73 1.61 18.73
C ASP A 709 18.20 2.04 18.89
N VAL A 710 18.50 3.00 19.78
CA VAL A 710 19.87 3.43 20.09
C VAL A 710 20.64 2.29 20.78
N LEU A 711 20.02 1.64 21.76
CA LEU A 711 20.62 0.51 22.48
C LEU A 711 20.83 -0.69 21.54
N ALA A 712 19.82 -1.02 20.74
CA ALA A 712 19.89 -2.05 19.70
C ALA A 712 20.84 -1.71 18.54
N GLY A 713 21.24 -0.43 18.42
CA GLY A 713 22.15 0.03 17.38
C GLY A 713 21.54 0.10 15.99
N ARG A 714 20.23 0.38 15.92
CA ARG A 714 19.46 0.46 14.67
C ARG A 714 19.32 1.88 14.14
N LYS A 715 19.62 2.91 14.94
CA LYS A 715 19.66 4.31 14.46
C LYS A 715 20.92 4.53 13.64
N THR A 716 20.72 4.76 12.34
CA THR A 716 21.78 5.06 11.35
C THR A 716 22.06 6.56 11.20
N GLY A 717 21.16 7.42 11.70
CA GLY A 717 21.32 8.87 11.73
C GLY A 717 21.27 9.44 13.14
N GLY A 718 21.65 10.71 13.29
CA GLY A 718 21.74 11.39 14.59
C GLY A 718 23.07 11.15 15.32
N TYR A 719 23.22 11.81 16.46
CA TYR A 719 24.43 11.77 17.29
C TYR A 719 24.12 11.08 18.63
N ILE A 720 24.88 10.05 18.97
CA ILE A 720 24.77 9.32 20.24
C ILE A 720 25.94 9.76 21.13
N GLU A 721 25.63 10.17 22.36
CA GLU A 721 26.61 10.43 23.43
C GLU A 721 26.26 9.55 24.65
N GLY A 722 27.25 9.29 25.51
CA GLY A 722 27.13 8.38 26.66
C GLY A 722 27.89 7.07 26.44
N ASP A 723 27.93 6.22 27.48
CA ASP A 723 28.62 4.92 27.46
C ASP A 723 27.60 3.78 27.40
N ILE A 724 27.82 2.80 26.53
CA ILE A 724 26.98 1.59 26.40
C ILE A 724 27.91 0.38 26.41
N ARG A 725 27.74 -0.47 27.42
CA ARG A 725 28.56 -1.67 27.63
C ARG A 725 27.73 -2.95 27.69
N VAL A 726 28.32 -4.03 27.20
CA VAL A 726 27.79 -5.39 27.22
C VAL A 726 28.69 -6.22 28.13
N SER A 727 28.18 -6.63 29.29
CA SER A 727 28.93 -7.38 30.32
C SER A 727 30.29 -6.75 30.66
N GLY A 728 30.34 -5.43 30.78
CA GLY A 728 31.54 -4.66 31.10
C GLY A 728 32.43 -4.25 29.91
N PHE A 729 32.19 -4.79 28.72
CA PHE A 729 32.93 -4.43 27.50
C PHE A 729 32.19 -3.37 26.66
N PRO A 730 32.89 -2.43 26.00
CA PRO A 730 32.24 -1.46 25.11
C PRO A 730 31.43 -2.12 23.98
N LYS A 731 30.24 -1.61 23.68
CA LYS A 731 29.38 -2.13 22.61
C LYS A 731 30.03 -1.94 21.23
N LYS A 732 30.39 -3.05 20.56
CA LYS A 732 30.81 -3.05 19.15
C LYS A 732 29.59 -3.13 18.23
N GLN A 733 29.30 -2.05 17.51
CA GLN A 733 28.07 -1.91 16.74
C GLN A 733 27.94 -2.93 15.58
N ASP A 734 29.04 -3.22 14.87
CA ASP A 734 29.01 -4.08 13.68
C ASP A 734 28.63 -5.53 13.99
N THR A 735 29.03 -6.03 15.17
CA THR A 735 28.86 -7.44 15.57
C THR A 735 27.75 -7.64 16.60
N PHE A 736 27.14 -6.56 17.11
CA PHE A 736 26.11 -6.61 18.15
C PHE A 736 24.90 -7.47 17.74
N ALA A 737 24.49 -7.41 16.47
CA ALA A 737 23.38 -8.21 15.94
C ALA A 737 23.58 -9.74 16.05
N ARG A 738 24.82 -10.21 16.27
CA ARG A 738 25.12 -11.64 16.49
C ARG A 738 24.72 -12.14 17.87
N ILE A 739 24.66 -11.25 18.86
CA ILE A 739 24.32 -11.57 20.26
C ILE A 739 22.97 -11.01 20.68
N SER A 740 22.36 -10.15 19.86
CA SER A 740 21.05 -9.54 20.10
C SER A 740 19.99 -9.98 19.11
N GLY A 741 18.77 -10.24 19.57
CA GLY A 741 17.55 -10.32 18.75
C GLY A 741 16.72 -9.04 18.87
N TYR A 742 16.02 -8.66 17.79
CA TYR A 742 15.13 -7.49 17.82
C TYR A 742 13.81 -7.83 17.14
N CYS A 743 12.72 -7.86 17.91
CA CYS A 743 11.37 -8.04 17.39
C CYS A 743 10.76 -6.66 17.11
N GLU A 744 10.50 -6.36 15.84
CA GLU A 744 9.87 -5.11 15.42
C GLU A 744 8.37 -5.08 15.73
N GLN A 745 7.80 -3.88 15.83
CA GLN A 745 6.36 -3.68 16.02
C GLN A 745 5.55 -4.33 14.89
N THR A 746 5.99 -4.15 13.63
CA THR A 746 5.36 -4.74 12.44
C THR A 746 5.97 -6.08 12.08
N ASP A 747 5.15 -7.14 12.07
CA ASP A 747 5.59 -8.51 11.78
C ASP A 747 5.73 -8.78 10.27
N ILE A 748 6.86 -8.37 9.69
CA ILE A 748 7.16 -8.57 8.26
C ILE A 748 7.88 -9.91 8.05
N HIS A 749 7.29 -10.78 7.24
CA HIS A 749 7.83 -12.09 6.87
C HIS A 749 7.47 -12.41 5.41
N SER A 750 8.24 -13.28 4.75
CA SER A 750 7.93 -13.72 3.38
C SER A 750 6.61 -14.48 3.33
N PRO A 751 5.62 -14.05 2.51
CA PRO A 751 4.27 -14.59 2.56
C PRO A 751 4.14 -16.07 2.16
N GLN A 752 5.03 -16.57 1.29
CA GLN A 752 4.88 -17.89 0.65
C GLN A 752 5.64 -19.03 1.34
N ILE A 753 6.26 -18.74 2.48
CA ILE A 753 7.09 -19.67 3.24
C ILE A 753 6.27 -20.18 4.44
N THR A 754 6.56 -21.39 4.91
CA THR A 754 5.93 -21.92 6.14
C THR A 754 6.60 -21.40 7.41
N VAL A 755 5.95 -21.60 8.56
CA VAL A 755 6.52 -21.30 9.89
C VAL A 755 7.87 -22.00 10.06
N ARG A 756 7.92 -23.32 9.84
CA ARG A 756 9.15 -24.12 10.00
C ARG A 756 10.25 -23.69 9.05
N GLU A 757 9.94 -23.43 7.79
CA GLU A 757 10.91 -22.98 6.80
C GLU A 757 11.49 -21.60 7.13
N SER A 758 10.68 -20.69 7.69
CA SER A 758 11.13 -19.37 8.15
C SER A 758 12.15 -19.49 9.28
N LEU A 759 11.93 -20.42 10.21
CA LEU A 759 12.86 -20.72 11.30
C LEU A 759 14.14 -21.39 10.78
N ILE A 760 14.02 -22.37 9.89
CA ILE A 760 15.16 -23.03 9.25
C ILE A 760 16.04 -22.00 8.51
N PHE A 761 15.42 -21.08 7.77
CA PHE A 761 16.14 -20.02 7.08
C PHE A 761 16.94 -19.14 8.04
N SER A 762 16.33 -18.73 9.15
CA SER A 762 17.01 -17.96 10.21
C SER A 762 18.15 -18.75 10.86
N ALA A 763 17.92 -20.02 11.18
CA ALA A 763 18.91 -20.92 11.79
C ALA A 763 20.16 -21.05 10.92
N PHE A 764 19.98 -21.28 9.61
CA PHE A 764 21.11 -21.46 8.71
C PHE A 764 21.98 -20.23 8.56
N LEU A 765 21.42 -19.03 8.70
CA LEU A 765 22.12 -17.76 8.48
C LEU A 765 22.74 -17.18 9.76
N ARG A 766 22.07 -17.35 10.90
CA ARG A 766 22.46 -16.69 12.16
C ARG A 766 23.22 -17.60 13.12
N LEU A 767 22.98 -18.91 13.12
CA LEU A 767 23.76 -19.84 13.95
C LEU A 767 25.18 -20.01 13.41
N ALA A 768 26.10 -20.36 14.30
CA ALA A 768 27.51 -20.55 13.99
C ALA A 768 27.71 -21.63 12.91
N LYS A 769 28.82 -21.55 12.17
CA LYS A 769 29.13 -22.49 11.08
C LYS A 769 29.49 -23.89 11.62
N GLU A 770 30.01 -23.92 12.84
CA GLU A 770 30.48 -25.10 13.57
C GLU A 770 29.33 -26.00 14.03
N VAL A 771 28.12 -25.45 14.18
CA VAL A 771 26.93 -26.21 14.56
C VAL A 771 26.47 -27.08 13.39
N SER A 772 26.32 -28.39 13.63
CA SER A 772 25.89 -29.35 12.62
C SER A 772 24.47 -29.07 12.13
N LYS A 773 24.12 -29.56 10.94
CA LYS A 773 22.78 -29.36 10.38
C LYS A 773 21.72 -30.02 11.27
N GLU A 774 22.02 -31.17 11.84
CA GLU A 774 21.17 -31.96 12.73
C GLU A 774 20.89 -31.19 14.02
N GLU A 775 21.93 -30.61 14.65
CA GLU A 775 21.77 -29.74 15.83
C GLU A 775 20.95 -28.49 15.53
N LYS A 776 21.15 -27.86 14.35
CA LYS A 776 20.32 -26.72 13.91
C LYS A 776 18.85 -27.11 13.81
N MET A 777 18.53 -28.28 13.25
CA MET A 777 17.16 -28.75 13.14
C MET A 777 16.55 -29.07 14.51
N MET A 778 17.29 -29.77 15.38
CA MET A 778 16.84 -30.03 16.76
C MET A 778 16.56 -28.73 17.51
N PHE A 779 17.42 -27.72 17.37
CA PHE A 779 17.22 -26.42 17.99
C PHE A 779 15.98 -25.70 17.44
N VAL A 780 15.72 -25.78 16.13
CA VAL A 780 14.49 -25.22 15.52
C VAL A 780 13.24 -25.87 16.11
N GLU A 781 13.21 -27.19 16.27
CA GLU A 781 12.07 -27.90 16.89
C GLU A 781 11.88 -27.48 18.36
N GLN A 782 12.97 -27.34 19.13
CA GLN A 782 12.92 -26.84 20.51
C GLN A 782 12.38 -25.41 20.60
N VAL A 783 12.78 -24.52 19.68
CA VAL A 783 12.25 -23.15 19.65
C VAL A 783 10.76 -23.16 19.31
N MET A 784 10.31 -24.00 18.37
CA MET A 784 8.89 -24.16 18.08
C MET A 784 8.08 -24.67 19.28
N GLU A 785 8.63 -25.58 20.07
CA GLU A 785 8.01 -26.03 21.34
C GLU A 785 7.93 -24.88 22.35
N LEU A 786 9.01 -24.11 22.54
CA LEU A 786 9.08 -23.01 23.51
C LEU A 786 8.04 -21.91 23.24
N VAL A 787 7.80 -21.60 21.96
CA VAL A 787 6.80 -20.60 21.53
C VAL A 787 5.45 -21.23 21.14
N GLU A 788 5.28 -22.54 21.33
CA GLU A 788 4.02 -23.28 21.08
C GLU A 788 3.51 -23.17 19.62
N LEU A 789 4.41 -23.24 18.64
CA LEU A 789 4.09 -23.18 17.20
C LEU A 789 4.06 -24.54 16.49
N VAL A 790 4.18 -25.65 17.24
CA VAL A 790 4.30 -27.01 16.69
C VAL A 790 3.14 -27.37 15.74
N ASP A 791 1.90 -27.05 16.11
CA ASP A 791 0.71 -27.35 15.30
C ASP A 791 0.65 -26.53 14.00
N LEU A 792 1.41 -25.44 13.92
CA LEU A 792 1.43 -24.50 12.80
C LEU A 792 2.70 -24.65 11.94
N ARG A 793 3.53 -25.66 12.18
CA ARG A 793 4.84 -25.83 11.53
C ARG A 793 4.78 -25.75 10.00
N ASP A 794 3.72 -26.32 9.40
CA ASP A 794 3.51 -26.40 7.95
C ASP A 794 2.53 -25.34 7.42
N ALA A 795 2.03 -24.46 8.30
CA ALA A 795 1.14 -23.37 7.91
C ALA A 795 1.90 -22.27 7.16
N ILE A 796 1.28 -21.74 6.11
CA ILE A 796 1.83 -20.62 5.34
C ILE A 796 1.70 -19.33 6.14
N VAL A 797 2.77 -18.55 6.14
CA VAL A 797 2.81 -17.26 6.82
C VAL A 797 1.76 -16.30 6.28
N GLY A 798 1.68 -16.12 4.95
CA GLY A 798 0.69 -15.30 4.27
C GLY A 798 0.87 -13.79 4.45
N ILE A 799 0.01 -13.02 3.80
CA ILE A 799 0.06 -11.54 3.81
C ILE A 799 -0.65 -11.02 5.07
N PRO A 800 -0.02 -10.13 5.86
CA PRO A 800 -0.61 -9.57 7.08
C PRO A 800 -2.03 -9.04 6.86
N GLY A 801 -2.98 -9.49 7.69
CA GLY A 801 -4.38 -9.05 7.64
C GLY A 801 -5.21 -9.62 6.49
N VAL A 802 -4.62 -10.38 5.55
CA VAL A 802 -5.35 -10.91 4.38
C VAL A 802 -5.37 -12.43 4.37
N THR A 803 -4.23 -13.10 4.52
CA THR A 803 -4.10 -14.56 4.42
C THR A 803 -3.06 -15.14 5.37
N GLY A 804 -3.14 -16.44 5.63
CA GLY A 804 -2.15 -17.19 6.42
C GLY A 804 -2.37 -17.10 7.92
N LEU A 805 -1.30 -16.79 8.67
CA LEU A 805 -1.29 -16.79 10.13
C LEU A 805 -2.10 -15.63 10.73
N SER A 806 -2.73 -15.89 11.88
CA SER A 806 -3.33 -14.85 12.72
C SER A 806 -2.29 -13.86 13.23
N THR A 807 -2.72 -12.68 13.72
CA THR A 807 -1.81 -11.66 14.28
C THR A 807 -0.97 -12.21 15.44
N GLU A 808 -1.62 -12.95 16.33
CA GLU A 808 -1.00 -13.63 17.49
C GLU A 808 0.05 -14.67 17.05
N GLN A 809 -0.31 -15.56 16.14
CA GLN A 809 0.58 -16.61 15.62
C GLN A 809 1.77 -16.01 14.88
N ARG A 810 1.54 -14.94 14.11
CA ARG A 810 2.58 -14.22 13.40
C ARG A 810 3.54 -13.51 14.36
N LYS A 811 3.05 -12.93 15.45
CA LYS A 811 3.88 -12.32 16.50
C LYS A 811 4.78 -13.37 17.17
N ARG A 812 4.24 -14.54 17.50
CA ARG A 812 5.03 -15.68 17.99
C ARG A 812 6.07 -16.16 16.98
N LEU A 813 5.75 -16.18 15.69
CA LEU A 813 6.71 -16.47 14.63
C LEU A 813 7.84 -15.44 14.59
N THR A 814 7.54 -14.13 14.75
CA THR A 814 8.57 -13.09 14.85
C THR A 814 9.52 -13.36 16.01
N ILE A 815 8.99 -13.67 17.20
CA ILE A 815 9.78 -14.01 18.39
C ILE A 815 10.65 -15.25 18.11
N ALA A 816 10.07 -16.30 17.53
CA ALA A 816 10.77 -17.53 17.21
C ALA A 816 11.90 -17.32 16.19
N VAL A 817 11.69 -16.52 15.14
CA VAL A 817 12.72 -16.21 14.12
C VAL A 817 13.93 -15.50 14.75
N GLU A 818 13.70 -14.62 15.72
CA GLU A 818 14.77 -13.96 16.47
C GLU A 818 15.43 -14.90 17.48
N LEU A 819 14.66 -15.76 18.14
CA LEU A 819 15.17 -16.70 19.15
C LEU A 819 16.02 -17.83 18.56
N VAL A 820 15.73 -18.26 17.33
CA VAL A 820 16.52 -19.27 16.59
C VAL A 820 17.97 -18.84 16.35
N ALA A 821 18.28 -17.54 16.45
CA ALA A 821 19.65 -17.06 16.42
C ALA A 821 20.45 -17.37 17.69
N ASN A 822 19.81 -17.98 18.69
CA ASN A 822 20.32 -18.16 20.05
C ASN A 822 20.88 -16.86 20.69
N PRO A 823 20.13 -15.73 20.65
CA PRO A 823 20.62 -14.46 21.18
C PRO A 823 20.68 -14.47 22.72
N SER A 824 21.61 -13.71 23.29
CA SER A 824 21.72 -13.49 24.74
C SER A 824 20.86 -12.32 25.22
N ILE A 825 20.65 -11.32 24.35
CA ILE A 825 19.85 -10.12 24.61
C ILE A 825 18.72 -10.06 23.58
N ILE A 826 17.47 -9.82 24.02
CA ILE A 826 16.33 -9.70 23.11
C ILE A 826 15.60 -8.39 23.40
N PHE A 827 15.45 -7.57 22.37
CA PHE A 827 14.60 -6.38 22.36
C PHE A 827 13.26 -6.74 21.71
N MET A 828 12.15 -6.37 22.34
CA MET A 828 10.81 -6.56 21.79
C MET A 828 10.06 -5.23 21.78
N ASP A 829 9.78 -4.72 20.59
CA ASP A 829 9.03 -3.48 20.44
C ASP A 829 7.53 -3.77 20.36
N GLU A 830 6.80 -3.44 21.43
CA GLU A 830 5.36 -3.62 21.61
C GLU A 830 4.83 -5.01 21.22
N PRO A 831 5.30 -6.09 21.89
CA PRO A 831 4.91 -7.46 21.54
C PRO A 831 3.42 -7.74 21.72
N THR A 832 2.70 -6.94 22.52
CA THR A 832 1.26 -7.07 22.77
C THR A 832 0.39 -6.18 21.89
N SER A 833 0.98 -5.37 21.01
CA SER A 833 0.24 -4.43 20.17
C SER A 833 -0.63 -5.14 19.12
N GLY A 834 -1.87 -4.68 18.96
CA GLY A 834 -2.84 -5.26 18.03
C GLY A 834 -3.37 -6.65 18.42
N LEU A 835 -3.14 -7.09 19.68
CA LEU A 835 -3.62 -8.37 20.21
C LEU A 835 -4.75 -8.17 21.24
N ASP A 836 -5.66 -9.14 21.32
CA ASP A 836 -6.61 -9.22 22.43
C ASP A 836 -5.93 -9.69 23.72
N ALA A 837 -6.58 -9.53 24.88
CA ALA A 837 -5.98 -9.83 26.18
C ALA A 837 -5.48 -11.28 26.31
N ARG A 838 -6.20 -12.26 25.73
CA ARG A 838 -5.81 -13.67 25.78
C ARG A 838 -4.63 -13.95 24.85
N ALA A 839 -4.68 -13.45 23.62
CA ALA A 839 -3.59 -13.53 22.64
C ALA A 839 -2.32 -12.87 23.17
N ALA A 840 -2.44 -11.69 23.79
CA ALA A 840 -1.35 -11.01 24.46
C ALA A 840 -0.78 -11.84 25.61
N ALA A 841 -1.62 -12.50 26.42
CA ALA A 841 -1.16 -13.39 27.49
C ALA A 841 -0.41 -14.62 26.95
N ILE A 842 -0.86 -15.22 25.84
CA ILE A 842 -0.15 -16.35 25.19
C ILE A 842 1.22 -15.90 24.68
N VAL A 843 1.29 -14.73 24.02
CA VAL A 843 2.57 -14.16 23.57
C VAL A 843 3.48 -13.87 24.76
N MET A 844 2.97 -13.23 25.82
CA MET A 844 3.73 -12.91 27.02
C MET A 844 4.19 -14.16 27.78
N ARG A 845 3.42 -15.25 27.75
CA ARG A 845 3.87 -16.56 28.26
C ARG A 845 5.09 -17.06 27.49
N ALA A 846 5.08 -16.98 26.16
CA ALA A 846 6.25 -17.35 25.35
C ALA A 846 7.46 -16.44 25.64
N VAL A 847 7.24 -15.14 25.87
CA VAL A 847 8.29 -14.20 26.30
C VAL A 847 8.85 -14.59 27.67
N ARG A 848 7.99 -14.90 28.64
CA ARG A 848 8.38 -15.34 30.00
C ARG A 848 9.19 -16.63 29.95
N ASN A 849 8.73 -17.64 29.20
CA ASN A 849 9.47 -18.88 28.96
C ASN A 849 10.86 -18.60 28.37
N THR A 850 10.97 -17.60 27.48
CA THR A 850 12.26 -17.19 26.89
C THR A 850 13.18 -16.55 27.93
N VAL A 851 12.66 -15.72 28.83
CA VAL A 851 13.47 -15.10 29.90
C VAL A 851 13.95 -16.16 30.90
N ASP A 852 13.11 -17.13 31.25
CA ASP A 852 13.40 -18.19 32.22
C ASP A 852 14.53 -19.12 31.77
N THR A 853 14.88 -19.11 30.48
CA THR A 853 16.11 -19.76 29.98
C THR A 853 17.40 -19.07 30.45
N GLY A 854 17.33 -17.85 31.00
CA GLY A 854 18.46 -17.03 31.47
C GLY A 854 18.84 -15.87 30.55
N ARG A 855 17.99 -15.51 29.57
CA ARG A 855 18.25 -14.41 28.62
C ARG A 855 17.90 -13.05 29.19
N THR A 856 18.53 -11.99 28.67
CA THR A 856 18.18 -10.60 28.98
C THR A 856 17.08 -10.16 28.01
N VAL A 857 15.88 -9.85 28.49
CA VAL A 857 14.76 -9.48 27.62
C VAL A 857 14.17 -8.13 28.04
N VAL A 858 13.98 -7.26 27.06
CA VAL A 858 13.45 -5.91 27.25
C VAL A 858 12.28 -5.70 26.30
N CYS A 859 11.13 -5.31 26.84
CA CYS A 859 9.92 -5.08 26.05
C CYS A 859 9.44 -3.64 26.21
N THR A 860 9.15 -2.92 25.11
CA THR A 860 8.29 -1.74 25.21
C THR A 860 6.85 -2.21 25.35
N ILE A 861 6.08 -1.62 26.27
CA ILE A 861 4.64 -1.92 26.40
C ILE A 861 3.84 -0.64 26.58
N HIS A 862 2.67 -0.61 25.95
CA HIS A 862 1.68 0.44 26.09
C HIS A 862 0.43 -0.13 26.80
N GLN A 863 0.13 0.37 28.00
CA GLN A 863 -1.08 0.05 28.77
C GLN A 863 -1.41 -1.46 28.91
N PRO A 864 -0.59 -2.25 29.64
CA PRO A 864 -0.84 -3.68 29.84
C PRO A 864 -2.02 -3.96 30.77
N SER A 865 -2.62 -5.15 30.64
CA SER A 865 -3.48 -5.71 31.69
C SER A 865 -2.68 -6.01 32.96
N ILE A 866 -3.37 -6.19 34.08
CA ILE A 866 -2.75 -6.50 35.38
C ILE A 866 -1.87 -7.75 35.27
N ASP A 867 -2.41 -8.85 34.74
CA ASP A 867 -1.68 -10.11 34.57
C ASP A 867 -0.40 -9.96 33.73
N ILE A 868 -0.43 -9.11 32.70
CA ILE A 868 0.75 -8.87 31.85
C ILE A 868 1.75 -7.98 32.58
N PHE A 869 1.28 -6.96 33.30
CA PHE A 869 2.14 -6.05 34.04
C PHE A 869 2.89 -6.77 35.15
N GLU A 870 2.22 -7.68 35.86
CA GLU A 870 2.80 -8.49 36.93
C GLU A 870 3.77 -9.57 36.44
N ALA A 871 3.76 -9.89 35.14
CA ALA A 871 4.74 -10.80 34.55
C ALA A 871 6.15 -10.17 34.42
N PHE A 872 6.27 -8.84 34.56
CA PHE A 872 7.53 -8.11 34.50
C PHE A 872 8.25 -8.11 35.85
N ASP A 873 9.58 -8.24 35.79
CA ASP A 873 10.43 -8.20 36.98
C ASP A 873 10.85 -6.75 37.31
N GLU A 874 11.17 -5.98 36.27
CA GLU A 874 11.65 -4.60 36.36
C GLU A 874 10.90 -3.67 35.41
N LEU A 875 10.85 -2.39 35.78
CA LEU A 875 10.26 -1.32 34.98
C LEU A 875 11.25 -0.17 34.82
N LEU A 876 11.45 0.26 33.58
CA LEU A 876 12.05 1.54 33.19
C LEU A 876 10.94 2.45 32.66
N LEU A 877 10.58 3.48 33.42
CA LEU A 877 9.52 4.43 33.10
C LEU A 877 10.09 5.76 32.64
N MET A 878 9.66 6.21 31.47
CA MET A 878 10.09 7.46 30.85
C MET A 878 8.95 8.46 30.70
N LYS A 879 9.26 9.75 30.85
CA LYS A 879 8.35 10.85 30.56
C LYS A 879 8.69 11.54 29.24
N ARG A 880 7.77 12.39 28.76
CA ARG A 880 7.96 13.21 27.55
C ARG A 880 9.25 14.04 27.66
N GLY A 881 10.05 14.05 26.61
CA GLY A 881 11.37 14.71 26.61
C GLY A 881 12.56 13.80 26.91
N GLY A 882 12.36 12.47 26.94
CA GLY A 882 13.45 11.51 26.97
C GLY A 882 14.16 11.41 28.32
N GLN A 883 13.40 11.55 29.42
CA GLN A 883 13.91 11.51 30.79
C GLN A 883 13.28 10.35 31.57
N VAL A 884 14.06 9.76 32.47
CA VAL A 884 13.63 8.67 33.35
C VAL A 884 12.96 9.23 34.59
N ILE A 885 11.85 8.63 34.99
CA ILE A 885 11.12 8.98 36.22
C ILE A 885 11.04 7.83 37.23
N TYR A 886 11.26 6.59 36.77
CA TYR A 886 11.39 5.40 37.61
C TYR A 886 12.25 4.37 36.88
N SER A 887 13.16 3.70 37.59
CA SER A 887 13.84 2.51 37.09
C SER A 887 14.09 1.57 38.27
N GLY A 888 13.52 0.37 38.23
CA GLY A 888 13.66 -0.57 39.34
C GLY A 888 12.66 -1.72 39.32
N PRO A 889 12.67 -2.59 40.35
CA PRO A 889 11.78 -3.74 40.43
C PRO A 889 10.33 -3.33 40.69
N LEU A 890 9.38 -4.08 40.14
CA LEU A 890 7.94 -3.88 40.39
C LEU A 890 7.53 -4.37 41.79
N GLY A 891 8.09 -5.50 42.21
CA GLY A 891 7.67 -6.21 43.42
C GLY A 891 6.38 -7.02 43.20
N ARG A 892 6.07 -7.94 44.13
CA ARG A 892 4.79 -8.68 44.11
C ARG A 892 3.62 -7.70 44.13
N ASP A 893 2.62 -7.93 43.29
CA ASP A 893 1.43 -7.08 43.15
C ASP A 893 1.77 -5.59 42.90
N SER A 894 2.93 -5.31 42.29
CA SER A 894 3.42 -3.96 42.00
C SER A 894 3.59 -3.05 43.24
N HIS A 895 3.76 -3.59 44.45
CA HIS A 895 3.81 -2.77 45.67
C HIS A 895 4.92 -1.70 45.67
N LYS A 896 6.12 -2.02 45.14
CA LYS A 896 7.28 -1.09 45.22
C LYS A 896 7.07 0.17 44.40
N ILE A 897 6.40 0.05 43.27
CA ILE A 897 6.12 1.19 42.41
C ILE A 897 4.99 2.05 42.96
N VAL A 898 3.96 1.41 43.53
CA VAL A 898 2.88 2.12 44.22
C VAL A 898 3.44 2.91 45.40
N GLU A 899 4.25 2.27 46.25
CA GLU A 899 4.93 2.94 47.38
C GLU A 899 5.80 4.12 46.92
N TYR A 900 6.55 3.98 45.81
CA TYR A 900 7.38 5.06 45.28
C TYR A 900 6.58 6.29 44.88
N PHE A 901 5.47 6.11 44.16
CA PHE A 901 4.63 7.23 43.72
C PHE A 901 3.76 7.78 44.85
N GLU A 902 3.26 6.94 45.77
CA GLU A 902 2.49 7.39 46.93
C GLU A 902 3.35 8.13 47.97
N ALA A 903 4.65 7.89 48.00
CA ALA A 903 5.59 8.65 48.84
C ALA A 903 5.75 10.11 48.37
N ILE A 904 5.36 10.44 47.13
CA ILE A 904 5.44 11.80 46.59
C ILE A 904 4.21 12.59 47.07
N PRO A 905 4.41 13.73 47.76
CA PRO A 905 3.30 14.53 48.29
C PRO A 905 2.31 14.95 47.20
N GLY A 906 1.02 14.70 47.44
CA GLY A 906 -0.09 15.11 46.57
C GLY A 906 -0.49 14.09 45.49
N VAL A 907 0.27 13.00 45.29
CA VAL A 907 -0.15 11.90 44.42
C VAL A 907 -1.33 11.15 45.06
N PRO A 908 -2.45 10.93 44.34
CA PRO A 908 -3.60 10.22 44.89
C PRO A 908 -3.30 8.72 45.05
N LYS A 909 -3.71 8.14 46.17
CA LYS A 909 -3.58 6.69 46.42
C LYS A 909 -4.30 5.87 45.35
N ILE A 910 -3.77 4.67 45.08
CA ILE A 910 -4.38 3.78 44.10
C ILE A 910 -5.76 3.29 44.58
N PRO A 911 -6.82 3.39 43.76
CA PRO A 911 -8.13 2.83 44.11
C PRO A 911 -8.11 1.30 44.17
N GLU A 912 -8.93 0.70 45.03
CA GLU A 912 -9.04 -0.77 45.09
C GLU A 912 -9.39 -1.38 43.73
N LYS A 913 -8.69 -2.46 43.36
CA LYS A 913 -8.87 -3.21 42.09
C LYS A 913 -8.61 -2.38 40.83
N TYR A 914 -7.93 -1.25 40.96
CA TYR A 914 -7.49 -0.46 39.81
C TYR A 914 -6.16 -0.98 39.26
N ASN A 915 -5.96 -0.88 37.94
CA ASN A 915 -4.74 -1.38 37.31
C ASN A 915 -3.53 -0.48 37.65
N PRO A 916 -2.50 -1.00 38.35
CA PRO A 916 -1.33 -0.20 38.75
C PRO A 916 -0.62 0.46 37.56
N ALA A 917 -0.53 -0.22 36.42
CA ALA A 917 0.10 0.32 35.22
C ALA A 917 -0.66 1.53 34.65
N THR A 918 -1.99 1.50 34.74
CA THR A 918 -2.85 2.61 34.27
C THR A 918 -2.75 3.78 35.24
N TRP A 919 -2.88 3.52 36.54
CA TRP A 919 -2.78 4.53 37.59
C TRP A 919 -1.44 5.26 37.57
N MET A 920 -0.34 4.53 37.43
CA MET A 920 0.99 5.11 37.33
C MET A 920 1.14 6.07 36.14
N LEU A 921 0.62 5.71 34.95
CA LEU A 921 0.67 6.57 33.77
C LEU A 921 -0.19 7.82 33.93
N GLU A 922 -1.33 7.73 34.62
CA GLU A 922 -2.18 8.87 34.96
C GLU A 922 -1.51 9.78 36.01
N ALA A 923 -0.94 9.19 37.06
CA ALA A 923 -0.26 9.87 38.16
C ALA A 923 1.03 10.59 37.70
N SER A 924 1.73 10.04 36.70
CA SER A 924 2.93 10.62 36.10
C SER A 924 2.66 11.44 34.82
N SER A 925 1.39 11.76 34.53
CA SER A 925 1.02 12.55 33.37
C SER A 925 1.47 14.02 33.50
N LEU A 926 1.62 14.71 32.36
CA LEU A 926 1.97 16.14 32.35
C LEU A 926 0.93 16.99 33.11
N ALA A 927 -0.35 16.61 33.03
CA ALA A 927 -1.41 17.28 33.78
C ALA A 927 -1.23 17.13 35.29
N ALA A 928 -0.80 15.94 35.75
CA ALA A 928 -0.47 15.70 37.14
C ALA A 928 0.79 16.47 37.59
N GLU A 929 1.86 16.47 36.79
CA GLU A 929 3.08 17.27 37.06
C GLU A 929 2.74 18.75 37.25
N LEU A 930 1.95 19.34 36.35
CA LEU A 930 1.54 20.75 36.42
C LEU A 930 0.65 21.04 37.63
N LYS A 931 -0.24 20.10 37.99
CA LYS A 931 -1.13 20.24 39.15
C LYS A 931 -0.37 20.16 40.47
N LEU A 932 0.65 19.31 40.54
CA LEU A 932 1.48 19.09 41.72
C LEU A 932 2.64 20.10 41.82
N GLY A 933 2.99 20.77 40.72
CA GLY A 933 4.13 21.68 40.67
C GLY A 933 5.48 20.99 40.81
N VAL A 934 5.57 19.70 40.43
CA VAL A 934 6.79 18.89 40.58
C VAL A 934 7.28 18.38 39.22
N ASP A 935 8.60 18.22 39.08
CA ASP A 935 9.21 17.49 37.97
C ASP A 935 9.60 16.09 38.46
N PHE A 936 8.92 15.04 37.97
CA PHE A 936 9.21 13.66 38.38
C PHE A 936 10.62 13.19 38.00
N ALA A 937 11.23 13.76 36.96
CA ALA A 937 12.59 13.40 36.55
C ALA A 937 13.64 13.99 37.49
N GLU A 938 13.41 15.19 38.03
CA GLU A 938 14.28 15.75 39.08
C GLU A 938 14.14 14.97 40.40
N LEU A 939 12.91 14.63 40.79
CA LEU A 939 12.64 13.78 41.95
C LEU A 939 13.36 12.43 41.82
N TYR A 940 13.24 11.77 40.67
CA TYR A 940 13.96 10.53 40.40
C TYR A 940 15.47 10.69 40.52
N LYS A 941 16.08 11.73 39.94
CA LYS A 941 17.52 11.99 40.05
C LYS A 941 18.01 12.17 41.50
N SER A 942 17.17 12.75 42.35
CA SER A 942 17.46 12.93 43.78
C SER A 942 17.18 11.69 44.64
N SER A 943 16.44 10.71 44.10
CA SER A 943 16.00 9.53 44.83
C SER A 943 17.14 8.54 45.13
N SER A 944 16.99 7.76 46.21
CA SER A 944 17.86 6.63 46.53
C SER A 944 17.82 5.54 45.45
N LEU A 945 16.72 5.43 44.71
CA LEU A 945 16.56 4.49 43.60
C LEU A 945 17.53 4.81 42.45
N CYS A 946 17.65 6.08 42.08
CA CYS A 946 18.61 6.50 41.05
C CYS A 946 20.06 6.26 41.49
N GLN A 947 20.39 6.52 42.77
CA GLN A 947 21.73 6.25 43.31
C GLN A 947 22.07 4.75 43.24
N ARG A 948 21.13 3.89 43.63
CA ARG A 948 21.28 2.43 43.54
C ARG A 948 21.46 1.95 42.09
N ASN A 949 20.72 2.52 41.15
CA ASN A 949 20.88 2.18 39.74
C ASN A 949 22.23 2.62 39.18
N LYS A 950 22.75 3.78 39.58
CA LYS A 950 24.10 4.21 39.21
C LYS A 950 25.18 3.28 39.76
N GLN A 951 25.03 2.81 41.01
CA GLN A 951 25.93 1.80 41.58
C GLN A 951 25.88 0.49 40.78
N LEU A 952 24.67 0.01 40.46
CA LEU A 952 24.48 -1.21 39.66
C LEU A 952 25.07 -1.08 38.25
N VAL A 953 24.94 0.09 37.61
CA VAL A 953 25.58 0.40 36.31
C VAL A 953 27.10 0.33 36.44
N GLN A 954 27.68 0.90 37.50
CA GLN A 954 29.13 0.84 37.74
C GLN A 954 29.61 -0.59 37.97
N GLU A 955 28.89 -1.39 38.75
CA GLU A 955 29.19 -2.81 38.99
C GLU A 955 29.18 -3.62 37.69
N LEU A 956 28.12 -3.47 36.88
CA LEU A 956 27.97 -4.21 35.61
C LEU A 956 28.84 -3.66 34.47
N SER A 957 29.44 -2.48 34.64
CA SER A 957 30.36 -1.89 33.68
C SER A 957 31.80 -2.43 33.81
N VAL A 958 32.08 -3.22 34.85
CA VAL A 958 33.35 -3.94 35.04
C VAL A 958 33.18 -5.39 34.58
N PRO A 959 34.06 -5.91 33.71
CA PRO A 959 33.96 -7.29 33.25
C PRO A 959 34.23 -8.29 34.39
N PRO A 960 33.49 -9.41 34.47
CA PRO A 960 33.74 -10.47 35.45
C PRO A 960 35.15 -11.08 35.32
N GLN A 961 35.72 -11.57 36.42
CA GLN A 961 37.04 -12.21 36.41
C GLN A 961 37.06 -13.44 35.48
N GLY A 962 37.95 -13.44 34.49
CA GLY A 962 38.07 -14.51 33.49
C GLY A 962 37.13 -14.37 32.27
N ALA A 963 36.30 -13.32 32.20
CA ALA A 963 35.48 -13.04 31.02
C ALA A 963 36.36 -12.52 29.86
N SER A 964 36.15 -13.06 28.66
CA SER A 964 36.80 -12.56 27.44
C SER A 964 35.90 -11.56 26.72
N ASP A 965 36.51 -10.60 26.03
CA ASP A 965 35.79 -9.64 25.19
C ASP A 965 35.05 -10.40 24.06
N LEU A 966 33.81 -10.00 23.78
CA LEU A 966 32.97 -10.56 22.72
C LEU A 966 33.50 -10.10 21.36
N TYR A 967 34.54 -10.79 20.88
CA TYR A 967 35.11 -10.55 19.57
C TYR A 967 34.59 -11.55 18.53
N PHE A 968 34.01 -11.02 17.47
CA PHE A 968 33.63 -11.79 16.28
C PHE A 968 34.47 -11.31 15.10
N ALA A 969 35.15 -12.24 14.43
CA ALA A 969 36.00 -11.90 13.28
C ALA A 969 35.21 -11.39 12.06
N THR A 970 33.93 -11.77 11.96
CA THR A 970 33.04 -11.39 10.86
C THR A 970 31.72 -10.85 11.39
N GLN A 971 31.17 -9.87 10.67
CA GLN A 971 29.83 -9.32 10.93
C GLN A 971 28.73 -10.39 10.82
N PHE A 972 28.80 -11.25 9.79
CA PHE A 972 27.84 -12.33 9.55
C PHE A 972 28.39 -13.67 10.06
N SER A 973 27.47 -14.57 10.47
CA SER A 973 27.84 -15.91 10.94
C SER A 973 28.27 -16.84 9.81
N GLN A 974 27.58 -16.78 8.67
CA GLN A 974 27.91 -17.55 7.47
C GLN A 974 28.77 -16.76 6.48
N ASP A 975 29.55 -17.48 5.69
CA ASP A 975 30.27 -16.94 4.55
C ASP A 975 29.34 -16.49 3.42
N THR A 976 29.84 -15.67 2.49
CA THR A 976 29.06 -15.14 1.37
C THR A 976 28.40 -16.25 0.53
N TRP A 977 29.07 -17.39 0.38
CA TRP A 977 28.54 -18.55 -0.35
C TRP A 977 27.44 -19.29 0.41
N GLY A 978 27.60 -19.49 1.72
CA GLY A 978 26.55 -20.02 2.59
C GLY A 978 25.31 -19.11 2.60
N GLN A 979 25.51 -17.79 2.69
CA GLN A 979 24.44 -16.80 2.57
C GLN A 979 23.69 -16.94 1.24
N TYR A 980 24.42 -17.03 0.13
CA TYR A 980 23.83 -17.19 -1.21
C TYR A 980 22.99 -18.47 -1.32
N LYS A 981 23.50 -19.61 -0.85
CA LYS A 981 22.77 -20.89 -0.87
C LYS A 981 21.47 -20.83 -0.09
N SER A 982 21.48 -20.27 1.12
CA SER A 982 20.27 -20.14 1.94
C SER A 982 19.28 -19.17 1.31
N CYS A 983 19.74 -18.03 0.77
CA CYS A 983 18.88 -17.08 0.07
C CYS A 983 18.26 -17.71 -1.19
N LEU A 984 19.05 -18.46 -1.97
CA LEU A 984 18.56 -19.17 -3.15
C LEU A 984 17.51 -20.22 -2.79
N TRP A 985 17.73 -20.99 -1.72
CA TRP A 985 16.74 -21.96 -1.23
C TRP A 985 15.42 -21.28 -0.84
N LYS A 986 15.48 -20.17 -0.10
CA LYS A 986 14.31 -19.36 0.26
C LYS A 986 13.58 -18.84 -0.97
N GLN A 987 14.31 -18.24 -1.91
CA GLN A 987 13.74 -17.66 -3.13
C GLN A 987 13.12 -18.75 -4.03
N TRP A 988 13.77 -19.91 -4.14
CA TRP A 988 13.24 -21.05 -4.90
C TRP A 988 11.83 -21.45 -4.44
N TRP A 989 11.63 -21.63 -3.14
CA TRP A 989 10.31 -21.96 -2.58
C TRP A 989 9.30 -20.83 -2.74
N THR A 990 9.75 -19.59 -2.56
CA THR A 990 8.90 -18.40 -2.72
C THR A 990 8.36 -18.30 -4.15
N TYR A 991 9.22 -18.50 -5.16
CA TYR A 991 8.84 -18.48 -6.57
C TYR A 991 7.97 -19.70 -6.95
N TRP A 992 8.29 -20.88 -6.40
CA TRP A 992 7.52 -22.11 -6.61
C TRP A 992 6.12 -22.09 -5.97
N ARG A 993 5.92 -21.29 -4.92
CA ARG A 993 4.62 -21.09 -4.26
C ARG A 993 3.97 -19.75 -4.60
N SER A 994 4.45 -19.08 -5.66
CA SER A 994 3.84 -17.87 -6.22
C SER A 994 3.18 -18.17 -7.57
N PRO A 995 2.07 -18.93 -7.61
CA PRO A 995 1.41 -19.28 -8.86
C PRO A 995 0.85 -18.06 -9.60
N ASP A 996 0.41 -17.04 -8.86
CA ASP A 996 -0.08 -15.77 -9.40
C ASP A 996 0.96 -15.04 -10.27
N TYR A 997 2.24 -15.35 -10.10
CA TYR A 997 3.33 -14.84 -10.94
C TYR A 997 3.68 -15.83 -12.07
N ASN A 998 4.20 -17.01 -11.72
CA ASN A 998 4.79 -17.92 -12.70
C ASN A 998 3.75 -18.62 -13.60
N VAL A 999 2.59 -19.04 -13.06
CA VAL A 999 1.54 -19.67 -13.87
C VAL A 999 0.97 -18.65 -14.85
N VAL A 1000 0.66 -17.45 -14.38
CA VAL A 1000 0.12 -16.36 -15.19
C VAL A 1000 1.08 -15.99 -16.32
N ARG A 1001 2.37 -15.86 -16.01
CA ARG A 1001 3.44 -15.60 -16.98
C ARG A 1001 3.55 -16.70 -18.04
N PHE A 1002 3.44 -17.98 -17.64
CA PHE A 1002 3.49 -19.09 -18.58
C PHE A 1002 2.25 -19.18 -19.47
N ILE A 1003 1.05 -19.06 -18.91
CA ILE A 1003 -0.21 -19.07 -19.67
C ILE A 1003 -0.21 -17.94 -20.70
N PHE A 1004 0.24 -16.75 -20.31
CA PHE A 1004 0.32 -15.61 -21.22
C PHE A 1004 1.26 -15.85 -22.39
N THR A 1005 2.45 -16.38 -22.10
CA THR A 1005 3.45 -16.61 -23.14
C THR A 1005 2.97 -17.70 -24.08
N LEU A 1006 2.30 -18.73 -23.57
CA LEU A 1006 1.65 -19.76 -24.38
C LEU A 1006 0.55 -19.15 -25.27
N ALA A 1007 -0.36 -18.36 -24.70
CA ALA A 1007 -1.42 -17.70 -25.45
C ALA A 1007 -0.85 -16.76 -26.53
N THR A 1008 0.21 -16.02 -26.20
CA THR A 1008 0.92 -15.13 -27.13
C THR A 1008 1.62 -15.92 -28.24
N ALA A 1009 2.29 -17.03 -27.92
CA ALA A 1009 2.93 -17.90 -28.90
C ALA A 1009 1.93 -18.45 -29.92
N LEU A 1010 0.81 -18.97 -29.43
CA LEU A 1010 -0.27 -19.50 -30.27
C LEU A 1010 -0.93 -18.39 -31.10
N MET A 1011 -1.10 -17.20 -30.54
CA MET A 1011 -1.67 -16.07 -31.25
C MET A 1011 -0.74 -15.59 -32.37
N ILE A 1012 0.54 -15.35 -32.08
CA ILE A 1012 1.52 -14.93 -33.10
C ILE A 1012 1.67 -16.03 -34.15
N GLY A 1013 1.77 -17.30 -33.74
CA GLY A 1013 1.85 -18.42 -34.66
C GLY A 1013 0.63 -18.58 -35.57
N SER A 1014 -0.58 -18.33 -35.06
CA SER A 1014 -1.82 -18.43 -35.84
C SER A 1014 -2.11 -17.21 -36.72
N VAL A 1015 -1.65 -16.01 -36.32
CA VAL A 1015 -1.78 -14.78 -37.11
C VAL A 1015 -0.76 -14.79 -38.25
N PHE A 1016 0.48 -15.19 -38.00
CA PHE A 1016 1.56 -15.25 -38.99
C PHE A 1016 1.78 -16.66 -39.56
N TRP A 1017 0.69 -17.42 -39.73
CA TRP A 1017 0.74 -18.82 -40.14
C TRP A 1017 1.50 -19.02 -41.46
N GLN A 1018 2.60 -19.79 -41.41
CA GLN A 1018 3.46 -20.13 -42.56
C GLN A 1018 4.01 -18.94 -43.36
N ILE A 1019 4.09 -17.74 -42.77
CA ILE A 1019 4.63 -16.55 -43.46
C ILE A 1019 6.16 -16.60 -43.60
N GLY A 1020 6.86 -17.31 -42.70
CA GLY A 1020 8.34 -17.40 -42.70
C GLY A 1020 8.95 -18.00 -43.98
N GLY A 1021 8.16 -18.79 -44.72
CA GLY A 1021 8.55 -19.35 -46.02
C GLY A 1021 8.38 -18.39 -47.21
N LYS A 1022 7.58 -17.32 -47.08
CA LYS A 1022 7.35 -16.34 -48.15
C LYS A 1022 8.52 -15.35 -48.21
N ARG A 1023 9.24 -15.30 -49.34
CA ARG A 1023 10.48 -14.50 -49.50
C ARG A 1023 10.56 -13.73 -50.83
N SER A 1024 9.48 -13.75 -51.61
CA SER A 1024 9.41 -13.21 -52.97
C SER A 1024 9.35 -11.69 -53.01
N ASN A 1025 8.61 -11.09 -52.07
CA ASN A 1025 8.31 -9.66 -52.08
C ASN A 1025 8.85 -8.98 -50.82
N VAL A 1026 9.16 -7.68 -50.95
CA VAL A 1026 9.56 -6.81 -49.82
C VAL A 1026 8.51 -6.78 -48.71
N GLN A 1027 7.23 -6.87 -49.09
CA GLN A 1027 6.11 -6.93 -48.15
C GLN A 1027 6.15 -8.19 -47.29
N ASP A 1028 6.53 -9.35 -47.85
CA ASP A 1028 6.67 -10.61 -47.11
C ASP A 1028 7.72 -10.49 -46.00
N LEU A 1029 8.89 -9.94 -46.34
CA LEU A 1029 9.98 -9.74 -45.39
C LEU A 1029 9.61 -8.72 -44.29
N THR A 1030 8.86 -7.67 -44.64
CA THR A 1030 8.37 -6.67 -43.68
C THR A 1030 7.32 -7.25 -42.74
N MET A 1031 6.47 -8.17 -43.21
CA MET A 1031 5.51 -8.91 -42.38
C MET A 1031 6.22 -9.82 -41.37
N VAL A 1032 7.26 -10.56 -41.79
CA VAL A 1032 8.06 -11.39 -40.88
C VAL A 1032 8.79 -10.54 -39.84
N LEU A 1033 9.39 -9.42 -40.27
CA LEU A 1033 10.02 -8.45 -39.37
C LEU A 1033 9.02 -7.91 -38.35
N GLY A 1034 7.81 -7.57 -38.80
CA GLY A 1034 6.71 -7.13 -37.95
C GLY A 1034 6.27 -8.18 -36.93
N ALA A 1035 6.23 -9.45 -37.31
CA ALA A 1035 5.92 -10.58 -36.42
C ALA A 1035 6.94 -10.70 -35.28
N ILE A 1036 8.23 -10.71 -35.64
CA ILE A 1036 9.35 -10.81 -34.70
C ILE A 1036 9.39 -9.60 -33.76
N TYR A 1037 9.23 -8.40 -34.32
CA TYR A 1037 9.20 -7.15 -33.56
C TYR A 1037 8.05 -7.15 -32.53
N SER A 1038 6.83 -7.51 -32.96
CA SER A 1038 5.66 -7.56 -32.09
C SER A 1038 5.84 -8.57 -30.96
N ALA A 1039 6.36 -9.76 -31.26
CA ALA A 1039 6.71 -10.76 -30.27
C ALA A 1039 7.65 -10.21 -29.18
N VAL A 1040 8.77 -9.61 -29.58
CA VAL A 1040 9.82 -9.17 -28.67
C VAL A 1040 9.33 -8.06 -27.74
N ILE A 1041 8.60 -7.07 -28.27
CA ILE A 1041 8.10 -5.94 -27.47
C ILE A 1041 7.03 -6.40 -26.46
N PHE A 1042 6.00 -7.13 -26.90
CA PHE A 1042 4.87 -7.43 -26.03
C PHE A 1042 5.21 -8.45 -24.94
N ILE A 1043 5.97 -9.49 -25.27
CA ILE A 1043 6.41 -10.48 -24.27
C ILE A 1043 7.44 -9.86 -23.34
N GLY A 1044 8.35 -9.03 -23.86
CA GLY A 1044 9.34 -8.32 -23.08
C GLY A 1044 8.72 -7.38 -22.04
N VAL A 1045 7.80 -6.50 -22.47
CA VAL A 1045 7.08 -5.58 -21.59
C VAL A 1045 6.29 -6.34 -20.52
N ASN A 1046 5.67 -7.47 -20.88
CA ASN A 1046 4.95 -8.30 -19.92
C ASN A 1046 5.88 -8.92 -18.86
N ASN A 1047 7.01 -9.51 -19.27
CA ASN A 1047 8.00 -10.07 -18.33
C ASN A 1047 8.54 -9.00 -17.37
N CYS A 1048 8.77 -7.79 -17.86
CA CYS A 1048 9.16 -6.65 -17.02
C CYS A 1048 8.05 -6.22 -16.04
N SER A 1049 6.80 -6.12 -16.49
CA SER A 1049 5.70 -5.60 -15.67
C SER A 1049 5.20 -6.58 -14.61
N THR A 1050 5.35 -7.89 -14.85
CA THR A 1050 4.85 -8.96 -13.95
C THR A 1050 5.81 -9.28 -12.80
N VAL A 1051 7.11 -9.04 -12.97
CA VAL A 1051 8.13 -9.27 -11.91
C VAL A 1051 8.14 -8.15 -10.84
N GLN A 1052 7.75 -6.93 -11.21
CA GLN A 1052 7.79 -5.76 -10.31
C GLN A 1052 7.04 -5.95 -8.96
N PRO A 1053 5.79 -6.44 -8.91
CA PRO A 1053 5.07 -6.65 -7.65
C PRO A 1053 5.75 -7.67 -6.73
N LEU A 1054 6.29 -8.76 -7.29
CA LEU A 1054 6.97 -9.81 -6.52
C LEU A 1054 8.24 -9.27 -5.85
N VAL A 1055 9.08 -8.55 -6.61
CA VAL A 1055 10.30 -7.93 -6.10
C VAL A 1055 9.99 -6.87 -5.05
N ALA A 1056 8.91 -6.10 -5.23
CA ALA A 1056 8.52 -5.05 -4.28
C ALA A 1056 8.14 -5.64 -2.90
N VAL A 1057 7.42 -6.76 -2.87
CA VAL A 1057 7.07 -7.46 -1.61
C VAL A 1057 8.33 -8.01 -0.95
N GLU A 1058 9.16 -8.77 -1.68
CA GLU A 1058 10.38 -9.37 -1.11
C GLU A 1058 11.40 -8.31 -0.66
N ARG A 1059 11.45 -7.13 -1.30
CA ARG A 1059 12.30 -6.02 -0.85
C ARG A 1059 11.93 -5.53 0.55
N THR A 1060 10.64 -5.52 0.91
CA THR A 1060 10.22 -5.12 2.27
C THR A 1060 10.70 -6.11 3.33
N VAL A 1061 10.68 -7.41 3.00
CA VAL A 1061 11.21 -8.47 3.85
C VAL A 1061 12.74 -8.37 3.95
N PHE A 1062 13.40 -8.16 2.82
CA PHE A 1062 14.85 -7.94 2.73
C PHE A 1062 15.33 -6.84 3.68
N TYR A 1063 14.64 -5.70 3.76
CA TYR A 1063 15.06 -4.61 4.64
C TYR A 1063 15.04 -5.01 6.12
N ARG A 1064 14.04 -5.79 6.55
CA ARG A 1064 13.97 -6.33 7.92
C ARG A 1064 15.07 -7.37 8.17
N GLU A 1065 15.25 -8.32 7.26
CA GLU A 1065 16.28 -9.38 7.39
C GLU A 1065 17.71 -8.82 7.38
N LYS A 1066 17.96 -7.78 6.56
CA LYS A 1066 19.23 -7.03 6.54
C LYS A 1066 19.46 -6.32 7.88
N ALA A 1067 18.43 -5.68 8.44
CA ALA A 1067 18.55 -5.00 9.72
C ALA A 1067 18.75 -5.95 10.90
N ALA A 1068 18.28 -7.20 10.80
CA ALA A 1068 18.56 -8.28 11.75
C ALA A 1068 19.95 -8.94 11.57
N GLY A 1069 20.75 -8.48 10.60
CA GLY A 1069 22.10 -8.99 10.37
C GLY A 1069 22.16 -10.41 9.79
N MET A 1070 21.12 -10.87 9.08
CA MET A 1070 21.05 -12.24 8.57
C MET A 1070 22.03 -12.49 7.41
N TYR A 1071 22.14 -11.53 6.48
CA TYR A 1071 22.97 -11.64 5.29
C TYR A 1071 23.27 -10.26 4.69
N SER A 1072 24.27 -10.20 3.82
CA SER A 1072 24.61 -9.00 3.06
C SER A 1072 23.74 -8.82 1.80
N ALA A 1073 23.67 -7.60 1.27
CA ALA A 1073 22.78 -7.28 0.15
C ALA A 1073 23.08 -8.06 -1.16
N ILE A 1074 24.34 -8.39 -1.41
CA ILE A 1074 24.79 -8.99 -2.68
C ILE A 1074 24.35 -10.46 -2.83
N PRO A 1075 24.58 -11.37 -1.86
CA PRO A 1075 24.05 -12.73 -1.90
C PRO A 1075 22.54 -12.81 -2.13
N TYR A 1076 21.77 -11.93 -1.49
CA TYR A 1076 20.33 -11.82 -1.72
C TYR A 1076 20.02 -11.45 -3.17
N ALA A 1077 20.60 -10.37 -3.68
CA ALA A 1077 20.31 -9.89 -5.03
C ALA A 1077 20.69 -10.94 -6.10
N ILE A 1078 21.86 -11.57 -5.97
CA ILE A 1078 22.30 -12.63 -6.89
C ILE A 1078 21.39 -13.85 -6.78
N SER A 1079 20.96 -14.25 -5.58
CA SER A 1079 20.05 -15.39 -5.41
C SER A 1079 18.72 -15.18 -6.14
N GLN A 1080 18.17 -13.97 -6.09
CA GLN A 1080 16.93 -13.64 -6.78
C GLN A 1080 17.11 -13.63 -8.31
N VAL A 1081 18.23 -13.08 -8.80
CA VAL A 1081 18.59 -13.09 -10.23
C VAL A 1081 18.77 -14.53 -10.75
N THR A 1082 19.48 -15.39 -10.01
CA THR A 1082 19.68 -16.80 -10.39
C THR A 1082 18.36 -17.58 -10.41
N CYS A 1083 17.45 -17.29 -9.48
CA CYS A 1083 16.18 -18.01 -9.39
C CYS A 1083 15.31 -17.84 -10.66
N GLU A 1084 15.43 -16.73 -11.38
CA GLU A 1084 14.69 -16.47 -12.62
C GLU A 1084 15.16 -17.33 -13.81
N LEU A 1085 16.44 -17.74 -13.85
CA LEU A 1085 17.04 -18.40 -15.03
C LEU A 1085 16.26 -19.65 -15.48
N PRO A 1086 15.91 -20.61 -14.60
CA PRO A 1086 15.21 -21.83 -15.03
C PRO A 1086 13.78 -21.56 -15.50
N TYR A 1087 13.06 -20.64 -14.84
CA TYR A 1087 11.70 -20.28 -15.24
C TYR A 1087 11.68 -19.59 -16.62
N VAL A 1088 12.62 -18.65 -16.85
CA VAL A 1088 12.75 -17.99 -18.15
C VAL A 1088 13.17 -18.98 -19.24
N PHE A 1089 14.02 -19.95 -18.93
CA PHE A 1089 14.45 -20.97 -19.89
C PHE A 1089 13.29 -21.87 -20.33
N ILE A 1090 12.49 -22.35 -19.37
CA ILE A 1090 11.27 -23.13 -19.67
C ILE A 1090 10.31 -22.29 -20.51
N GLN A 1091 10.05 -21.03 -20.12
CA GLN A 1091 9.22 -20.08 -20.85
C GLN A 1091 9.65 -19.93 -22.31
N THR A 1092 10.95 -19.71 -22.53
CA THR A 1092 11.52 -19.43 -23.84
C THR A 1092 11.50 -20.67 -24.73
N THR A 1093 11.70 -21.86 -24.15
CA THR A 1093 11.81 -23.12 -24.90
C THR A 1093 10.51 -23.44 -25.62
N TYR A 1094 9.37 -23.49 -24.90
CA TYR A 1094 8.10 -23.79 -25.57
C TYR A 1094 7.63 -22.63 -26.45
N TYR A 1095 7.89 -21.38 -26.05
CA TYR A 1095 7.58 -20.22 -26.88
C TYR A 1095 8.28 -20.33 -28.24
N SER A 1096 9.58 -20.61 -28.20
CA SER A 1096 10.40 -20.72 -29.41
C SER A 1096 9.96 -21.90 -30.27
N LEU A 1097 9.66 -23.05 -29.67
CA LEU A 1097 9.19 -24.24 -30.38
C LEU A 1097 7.88 -23.95 -31.14
N ILE A 1098 6.89 -23.36 -30.47
CA ILE A 1098 5.56 -23.08 -31.03
C ILE A 1098 5.65 -22.03 -32.15
N VAL A 1099 6.29 -20.89 -31.86
CA VAL A 1099 6.38 -19.80 -32.85
C VAL A 1099 7.21 -20.23 -34.05
N TYR A 1100 8.33 -20.93 -33.84
CA TYR A 1100 9.18 -21.38 -34.94
C TYR A 1100 8.45 -22.35 -35.88
N ALA A 1101 7.69 -23.29 -35.30
CA ALA A 1101 6.89 -24.25 -36.04
C ALA A 1101 5.73 -23.61 -36.80
N MET A 1102 4.93 -22.77 -36.14
CA MET A 1102 3.70 -22.19 -36.72
C MET A 1102 3.99 -21.08 -37.74
N VAL A 1103 4.99 -20.24 -37.51
CA VAL A 1103 5.41 -19.21 -38.47
C VAL A 1103 6.05 -19.85 -39.71
N GLY A 1104 6.58 -21.06 -39.58
CA GLY A 1104 7.14 -21.83 -40.70
C GLY A 1104 8.57 -21.38 -41.06
N PHE A 1105 9.42 -21.18 -40.07
CA PHE A 1105 10.86 -20.97 -40.33
C PHE A 1105 11.54 -22.25 -40.80
N GLU A 1106 12.71 -22.11 -41.42
CA GLU A 1106 13.46 -23.23 -41.99
C GLU A 1106 14.02 -24.14 -40.88
N TRP A 1107 13.66 -25.42 -40.85
CA TRP A 1107 14.12 -26.36 -39.82
C TRP A 1107 15.59 -26.76 -39.98
N LYS A 1108 16.49 -25.89 -39.54
CA LYS A 1108 17.93 -26.15 -39.41
C LYS A 1108 18.34 -25.99 -37.95
N ALA A 1109 19.02 -26.97 -37.39
CA ALA A 1109 19.39 -26.99 -35.97
C ALA A 1109 20.15 -25.72 -35.53
N SER A 1110 21.06 -25.21 -36.37
CA SER A 1110 21.78 -23.96 -36.08
C SER A 1110 20.86 -22.73 -36.03
N LYS A 1111 19.92 -22.59 -36.97
CA LYS A 1111 18.97 -21.46 -37.02
C LYS A 1111 18.01 -21.48 -35.83
N PHE A 1112 17.57 -22.67 -35.43
CA PHE A 1112 16.72 -22.84 -34.25
C PHE A 1112 17.46 -22.53 -32.94
N LEU A 1113 18.70 -23.01 -32.76
CA LEU A 1113 19.49 -22.73 -31.56
C LEU A 1113 19.81 -21.24 -31.41
N TRP A 1114 20.11 -20.55 -32.52
CA TRP A 1114 20.26 -19.09 -32.51
C TRP A 1114 18.97 -18.38 -32.14
N PHE A 1115 17.84 -18.81 -32.69
CA PHE A 1115 16.53 -18.27 -32.35
C PHE A 1115 16.21 -18.44 -30.86
N LEU A 1116 16.45 -19.64 -30.31
CA LEU A 1116 16.26 -19.92 -28.88
C LEU A 1116 17.18 -19.08 -27.99
N PHE A 1117 18.47 -18.98 -28.32
CA PHE A 1117 19.45 -18.21 -27.56
C PHE A 1117 19.12 -16.71 -27.51
N ILE A 1118 18.73 -16.13 -28.64
CA ILE A 1118 18.40 -14.70 -28.73
C ILE A 1118 17.10 -14.41 -27.96
N ASN A 1119 16.06 -15.24 -28.10
CA ASN A 1119 14.83 -15.08 -27.32
C ASN A 1119 15.07 -15.28 -25.81
N TYR A 1120 15.94 -16.23 -25.42
CA TYR A 1120 16.27 -16.46 -24.01
C TYR A 1120 16.97 -15.24 -23.40
N SER A 1121 18.01 -14.74 -24.07
CA SER A 1121 18.72 -13.52 -23.66
C SER A 1121 17.77 -12.31 -23.60
N SER A 1122 16.82 -12.24 -24.54
CA SER A 1122 15.79 -11.20 -24.57
C SER A 1122 14.88 -11.24 -23.35
N PHE A 1123 14.30 -12.40 -23.06
CA PHE A 1123 13.38 -12.55 -21.93
C PHE A 1123 14.11 -12.31 -20.59
N LEU A 1124 15.39 -12.67 -20.49
CA LEU A 1124 16.22 -12.40 -19.33
C LEU A 1124 16.43 -10.90 -19.10
N TYR A 1125 16.91 -10.14 -20.11
CA TYR A 1125 17.17 -8.72 -19.89
C TYR A 1125 15.89 -7.94 -19.59
N TRP A 1126 14.75 -8.34 -20.18
CA TRP A 1126 13.46 -7.73 -19.86
C TRP A 1126 13.01 -7.98 -18.43
N THR A 1127 13.22 -9.21 -17.93
CA THR A 1127 12.92 -9.57 -16.53
C THR A 1127 13.81 -8.77 -15.58
N TYR A 1128 15.12 -8.72 -15.82
CA TYR A 1128 16.06 -7.99 -14.97
C TYR A 1128 15.91 -6.48 -15.06
N TYR A 1129 15.49 -5.94 -16.21
CA TYR A 1129 15.09 -4.54 -16.33
C TYR A 1129 13.93 -4.22 -15.38
N GLY A 1130 12.92 -5.09 -15.29
CA GLY A 1130 11.83 -4.96 -14.31
C GLY A 1130 12.32 -4.95 -12.87
N MET A 1131 13.21 -5.88 -12.50
CA MET A 1131 13.82 -5.91 -11.16
C MET A 1131 14.60 -4.63 -10.84
N MET A 1132 15.41 -4.16 -11.79
CA MET A 1132 16.19 -2.93 -11.69
C MET A 1132 15.30 -1.73 -11.40
N THR A 1133 14.17 -1.57 -12.11
CA THR A 1133 13.26 -0.43 -11.90
C THR A 1133 12.68 -0.37 -10.48
N VAL A 1134 12.42 -1.52 -9.84
CA VAL A 1134 11.96 -1.56 -8.43
C VAL A 1134 13.08 -1.19 -7.47
N SER A 1135 14.33 -1.58 -7.77
CA SER A 1135 15.47 -1.22 -6.93
C SER A 1135 15.83 0.27 -6.98
N LEU A 1136 15.51 0.96 -8.08
CA LEU A 1136 15.79 2.39 -8.28
C LEU A 1136 14.71 3.32 -7.71
N THR A 1137 13.54 2.79 -7.36
CA THR A 1137 12.36 3.61 -7.04
C THR A 1137 11.75 3.24 -5.69
N PRO A 1138 11.15 4.19 -4.96
CA PRO A 1138 10.62 3.93 -3.62
C PRO A 1138 9.37 3.05 -3.64
N ASN A 1139 8.54 3.17 -4.68
CA ASN A 1139 7.25 2.50 -4.78
C ASN A 1139 7.10 1.80 -6.14
N GLN A 1140 6.36 0.69 -6.16
CA GLN A 1140 6.07 -0.07 -7.37
C GLN A 1140 5.44 0.79 -8.49
N GLN A 1141 4.63 1.78 -8.14
CA GLN A 1141 3.98 2.67 -9.12
C GLN A 1141 5.01 3.51 -9.89
N VAL A 1142 5.95 4.10 -9.14
CA VAL A 1142 7.04 4.89 -9.74
C VAL A 1142 7.92 3.98 -10.60
N ALA A 1143 8.17 2.75 -10.16
CA ALA A 1143 8.88 1.73 -10.96
C ALA A 1143 8.18 1.46 -12.30
N SER A 1144 6.87 1.26 -12.28
CA SER A 1144 6.08 0.96 -13.49
C SER A 1144 6.06 2.11 -14.48
N ILE A 1145 5.89 3.35 -14.02
CA ILE A 1145 5.90 4.54 -14.89
C ILE A 1145 7.30 4.82 -15.43
N PHE A 1146 8.33 4.66 -14.59
CA PHE A 1146 9.71 4.78 -15.02
C PHE A 1146 10.03 3.73 -16.09
N ALA A 1147 9.61 2.47 -15.88
CA ALA A 1147 9.79 1.41 -16.87
C ALA A 1147 9.08 1.73 -18.20
N SER A 1148 7.84 2.23 -18.14
CA SER A 1148 7.04 2.52 -19.33
C SER A 1148 7.58 3.65 -20.19
N ALA A 1149 8.23 4.65 -19.58
CA ALA A 1149 8.91 5.72 -20.32
C ALA A 1149 9.98 5.14 -21.27
N PHE A 1150 10.78 4.19 -20.81
CA PHE A 1150 11.82 3.55 -21.63
C PHE A 1150 11.25 2.53 -22.62
N TYR A 1151 10.09 1.90 -22.36
CA TYR A 1151 9.46 1.03 -23.35
C TYR A 1151 9.24 1.80 -24.66
N GLY A 1152 8.80 3.05 -24.57
CA GLY A 1152 8.61 3.89 -25.75
C GLY A 1152 9.89 4.17 -26.51
N ILE A 1153 10.98 4.43 -25.79
CA ILE A 1153 12.29 4.74 -26.39
C ILE A 1153 12.92 3.47 -26.99
N PHE A 1154 12.88 2.33 -26.29
CA PHE A 1154 13.31 1.04 -26.85
C PHE A 1154 12.51 0.67 -28.10
N ASN A 1155 11.22 1.00 -28.10
CA ASN A 1155 10.36 0.75 -29.24
C ASN A 1155 10.72 1.61 -30.46
N LEU A 1156 10.99 2.90 -30.26
CA LEU A 1156 11.35 3.83 -31.34
C LEU A 1156 12.66 3.43 -32.02
N PHE A 1157 13.67 3.10 -31.23
CA PHE A 1157 15.01 2.75 -31.70
C PHE A 1157 15.21 1.25 -31.92
N SER A 1158 14.13 0.48 -31.97
CA SER A 1158 14.16 -0.97 -32.22
C SER A 1158 14.65 -1.34 -33.63
N GLY A 1159 14.64 -0.39 -34.58
CA GLY A 1159 15.00 -0.62 -35.98
C GLY A 1159 13.82 -1.01 -36.88
N PHE A 1160 12.60 -1.11 -36.33
CA PHE A 1160 11.38 -1.41 -37.10
C PHE A 1160 10.75 -0.15 -37.71
N PHE A 1161 10.40 0.85 -36.90
CA PHE A 1161 9.76 2.09 -37.38
C PHE A 1161 10.72 3.00 -38.16
N ILE A 1162 11.99 3.00 -37.76
CA ILE A 1162 13.07 3.72 -38.44
C ILE A 1162 14.26 2.77 -38.60
N PRO A 1163 14.62 2.40 -39.84
CA PRO A 1163 15.80 1.58 -40.09
C PRO A 1163 17.07 2.30 -39.66
N ARG A 1164 18.08 1.55 -39.20
CA ARG A 1164 19.36 2.11 -38.69
C ARG A 1164 19.98 3.17 -39.61
N PRO A 1165 20.10 2.96 -40.95
CA PRO A 1165 20.75 3.94 -41.83
C PRO A 1165 20.01 5.28 -41.92
N LYS A 1166 18.71 5.30 -41.59
CA LYS A 1166 17.86 6.50 -41.66
C LYS A 1166 17.75 7.25 -40.31
N ILE A 1167 18.35 6.72 -39.24
CA ILE A 1167 18.36 7.39 -37.94
C ILE A 1167 19.28 8.62 -38.03
N PRO A 1168 18.85 9.80 -37.55
CA PRO A 1168 19.70 10.99 -37.55
C PRO A 1168 21.02 10.76 -36.79
N LYS A 1169 22.12 11.35 -37.30
CA LYS A 1169 23.48 11.10 -36.78
C LYS A 1169 23.61 11.31 -35.26
N TRP A 1170 22.90 12.28 -34.69
CA TRP A 1170 22.91 12.57 -33.26
C TRP A 1170 22.16 11.56 -32.39
N TRP A 1171 21.34 10.67 -32.96
CA TRP A 1171 20.61 9.62 -32.24
C TRP A 1171 21.11 8.20 -32.49
N ILE A 1172 22.04 8.00 -33.44
CA ILE A 1172 22.60 6.68 -33.78
C ILE A 1172 23.22 5.97 -32.57
N TRP A 1173 23.83 6.72 -31.62
CA TRP A 1173 24.40 6.12 -30.41
C TRP A 1173 23.35 5.37 -29.57
N TYR A 1174 22.10 5.84 -29.54
CA TYR A 1174 21.05 5.20 -28.75
C TYR A 1174 20.65 3.84 -29.33
N TYR A 1175 20.65 3.71 -30.66
CA TYR A 1175 20.42 2.43 -31.33
C TYR A 1175 21.40 1.34 -30.83
N TRP A 1176 22.66 1.70 -30.62
CA TRP A 1176 23.69 0.77 -30.16
C TRP A 1176 23.58 0.37 -28.69
N ILE A 1177 22.93 1.18 -27.84
CA ILE A 1177 22.68 0.84 -26.44
C ILE A 1177 21.27 0.26 -26.20
N CYS A 1178 20.43 0.19 -27.24
CA CYS A 1178 19.06 -0.30 -27.17
C CYS A 1178 19.02 -1.85 -27.24
N PRO A 1179 18.59 -2.57 -26.18
CA PRO A 1179 18.58 -4.04 -26.18
C PRO A 1179 17.67 -4.66 -27.24
N VAL A 1180 16.54 -3.99 -27.52
CA VAL A 1180 15.55 -4.46 -28.50
C VAL A 1180 16.10 -4.42 -29.92
N ALA A 1181 16.90 -3.39 -30.24
CA ALA A 1181 17.54 -3.27 -31.56
C ALA A 1181 18.42 -4.47 -31.89
N TRP A 1182 19.26 -4.88 -30.94
CA TRP A 1182 20.12 -6.07 -31.05
C TRP A 1182 19.33 -7.37 -31.12
N THR A 1183 18.19 -7.44 -30.43
CA THR A 1183 17.31 -8.63 -30.47
C THR A 1183 16.72 -8.80 -31.87
N ILE A 1184 16.16 -7.74 -32.45
CA ILE A 1184 15.55 -7.79 -33.79
C ILE A 1184 16.63 -8.02 -34.85
N TYR A 1185 17.76 -7.33 -34.75
CA TYR A 1185 18.92 -7.53 -35.60
C TYR A 1185 19.34 -9.00 -35.62
N GLY A 1186 19.52 -9.61 -34.43
CA GLY A 1186 19.95 -10.99 -34.30
C GLY A 1186 18.92 -11.99 -34.83
N LEU A 1187 17.64 -11.81 -34.51
CA LEU A 1187 16.58 -12.72 -34.96
C LEU A 1187 16.47 -12.73 -36.48
N ILE A 1188 16.46 -11.56 -37.14
CA ILE A 1188 16.35 -11.47 -38.60
C ILE A 1188 17.60 -12.02 -39.29
N THR A 1189 18.77 -11.60 -38.82
CA THR A 1189 20.05 -12.03 -39.41
C THR A 1189 20.24 -13.54 -39.25
N SER A 1190 19.78 -14.13 -38.14
CA SER A 1190 19.86 -15.59 -37.92
C SER A 1190 18.98 -16.41 -38.89
N GLN A 1191 17.85 -15.86 -39.34
CA GLN A 1191 16.90 -16.58 -40.19
C GLN A 1191 17.11 -16.32 -41.69
N TYR A 1192 17.44 -15.07 -42.05
CA TYR A 1192 17.49 -14.60 -43.44
C TYR A 1192 18.85 -14.04 -43.88
N GLY A 1193 19.84 -13.92 -42.99
CA GLY A 1193 21.15 -13.34 -43.31
C GLY A 1193 22.00 -14.17 -44.28
N ASP A 1194 21.69 -15.46 -44.45
CA ASP A 1194 22.33 -16.40 -45.36
C ASP A 1194 21.53 -16.66 -46.65
N VAL A 1195 20.41 -15.95 -46.86
CA VAL A 1195 19.48 -16.20 -47.97
C VAL A 1195 19.79 -15.30 -49.17
N GLU A 1196 20.13 -15.92 -50.30
CA GLU A 1196 20.52 -15.22 -51.56
C GLU A 1196 19.42 -15.21 -52.64
N THR A 1197 18.19 -15.58 -52.28
CA THR A 1197 17.06 -15.55 -53.23
C THR A 1197 16.77 -14.12 -53.74
N PRO A 1198 16.45 -13.93 -55.03
CA PRO A 1198 16.11 -12.62 -55.58
C PRO A 1198 14.77 -12.12 -55.02
N ILE A 1199 14.69 -10.82 -54.70
CA ILE A 1199 13.49 -10.16 -54.15
C ILE A 1199 12.94 -9.13 -55.14
N ALA A 1200 11.62 -9.09 -55.32
CA ALA A 1200 10.96 -8.06 -56.13
C ALA A 1200 10.81 -6.76 -55.32
N PHE A 1201 11.49 -5.69 -55.74
CA PHE A 1201 11.40 -4.34 -55.17
C PHE A 1201 10.92 -3.36 -56.26
N PRO A 1202 9.75 -2.70 -56.11
CA PRO A 1202 9.28 -1.69 -57.05
C PRO A 1202 10.28 -0.54 -57.20
N GLY A 1203 10.80 -0.32 -58.42
CA GLY A 1203 11.78 0.72 -58.71
C GLY A 1203 13.24 0.43 -58.31
N GLY A 1204 13.60 -0.82 -58.01
CA GLY A 1204 14.95 -1.23 -57.58
C GLY A 1204 15.79 -1.89 -58.68
N PRO A 1205 17.09 -2.10 -58.45
CA PRO A 1205 17.94 -2.80 -59.41
C PRO A 1205 17.45 -4.24 -59.64
N PRO A 1206 17.41 -4.74 -60.90
CA PRO A 1206 17.03 -6.11 -61.19
C PRO A 1206 18.06 -7.08 -60.55
N ASN A 1207 17.58 -8.15 -59.90
CA ASN A 1207 18.35 -9.18 -59.18
C ASN A 1207 18.92 -8.80 -57.79
N LEU A 1208 18.28 -7.88 -57.05
CA LEU A 1208 18.63 -7.66 -55.65
C LEU A 1208 18.33 -8.92 -54.81
N THR A 1209 19.29 -9.39 -54.02
CA THR A 1209 19.10 -10.55 -53.11
C THR A 1209 18.52 -10.11 -51.76
N VAL A 1210 17.83 -11.01 -51.05
CA VAL A 1210 17.32 -10.75 -49.68
C VAL A 1210 18.43 -10.28 -48.74
N LYS A 1211 19.60 -10.91 -48.80
CA LYS A 1211 20.80 -10.53 -48.03
C LYS A 1211 21.28 -9.10 -48.32
N GLN A 1212 21.35 -8.71 -49.60
CA GLN A 1212 21.72 -7.34 -49.99
C GLN A 1212 20.66 -6.33 -49.55
N TYR A 1213 19.37 -6.66 -49.72
CA TYR A 1213 18.27 -5.80 -49.28
C TYR A 1213 18.31 -5.52 -47.77
N LEU A 1214 18.52 -6.55 -46.94
CA LEU A 1214 18.65 -6.41 -45.49
C LEU A 1214 19.85 -5.54 -45.09
N LYS A 1215 20.95 -5.63 -45.82
CA LYS A 1215 22.14 -4.81 -45.61
C LYS A 1215 21.89 -3.35 -45.99
N ASP A 1216 21.32 -3.08 -47.16
CA ASP A 1216 21.20 -1.73 -47.71
C ASP A 1216 20.07 -0.93 -47.05
N GLN A 1217 18.92 -1.57 -46.75
CA GLN A 1217 17.77 -0.88 -46.15
C GLN A 1217 17.81 -0.85 -44.62
N TYR A 1218 18.17 -1.97 -43.98
CA TYR A 1218 18.14 -2.10 -42.52
C TYR A 1218 19.52 -2.06 -41.86
N GLY A 1219 20.60 -2.21 -42.63
CA GLY A 1219 21.96 -2.23 -42.09
C GLY A 1219 22.34 -3.58 -41.46
N PHE A 1220 21.62 -4.66 -41.74
CA PHE A 1220 21.84 -5.96 -41.13
C PHE A 1220 22.93 -6.75 -41.89
N GLU A 1221 24.02 -7.02 -41.20
CA GLU A 1221 25.17 -7.76 -41.71
C GLU A 1221 25.31 -9.13 -41.02
N SER A 1222 25.44 -10.19 -41.81
CA SER A 1222 25.57 -11.57 -41.35
C SER A 1222 26.89 -11.86 -40.62
N SER A 1223 27.96 -11.13 -40.96
CA SER A 1223 29.28 -11.21 -40.29
C SER A 1223 29.24 -10.74 -38.84
N PHE A 1224 28.22 -9.98 -38.44
CA PHE A 1224 28.15 -9.32 -37.14
C PHE A 1224 27.43 -10.15 -36.06
N MET A 1225 27.06 -11.40 -36.34
CA MET A 1225 26.32 -12.27 -35.41
C MET A 1225 27.06 -12.58 -34.10
N GLY A 1226 28.39 -12.74 -34.13
CA GLY A 1226 29.20 -12.97 -32.93
C GLY A 1226 29.13 -11.81 -31.93
N PRO A 1227 29.41 -10.56 -32.35
CA PRO A 1227 29.20 -9.37 -31.53
C PRO A 1227 27.77 -9.22 -30.99
N VAL A 1228 26.74 -9.51 -31.81
CA VAL A 1228 25.34 -9.47 -31.38
C VAL A 1228 25.11 -10.42 -30.20
N ALA A 1229 25.66 -11.64 -30.25
CA ALA A 1229 25.54 -12.61 -29.17
C ALA A 1229 26.19 -12.11 -27.87
N ALA A 1230 27.38 -11.52 -27.95
CA ALA A 1230 28.08 -10.98 -26.80
C ALA A 1230 27.29 -9.83 -26.15
N VAL A 1231 26.79 -8.88 -26.95
CA VAL A 1231 26.01 -7.73 -26.46
C VAL A 1231 24.70 -8.16 -25.80
N LEU A 1232 24.00 -9.15 -26.37
CA LEU A 1232 22.77 -9.69 -25.78
C LEU A 1232 22.97 -10.36 -24.41
N VAL A 1233 24.17 -10.87 -24.13
CA VAL A 1233 24.54 -11.41 -22.80
C VAL A 1233 24.98 -10.30 -21.84
N ILE A 1234 25.58 -9.22 -22.35
CA ILE A 1234 26.00 -8.08 -21.53
C ILE A 1234 24.79 -7.35 -20.91
N PHE A 1235 23.70 -7.15 -21.66
CA PHE A 1235 22.50 -6.48 -21.14
C PHE A 1235 21.90 -7.10 -19.86
N PRO A 1236 21.59 -8.42 -19.80
CA PRO A 1236 21.07 -9.02 -18.58
C PRO A 1236 22.08 -8.95 -17.44
N VAL A 1237 23.38 -9.13 -17.69
CA VAL A 1237 24.42 -8.98 -16.66
C VAL A 1237 24.47 -7.54 -16.13
N PHE A 1238 24.37 -6.54 -17.01
CA PHE A 1238 24.34 -5.13 -16.64
C PHE A 1238 23.11 -4.80 -15.78
N PHE A 1239 21.90 -5.18 -16.19
CA PHE A 1239 20.70 -4.91 -15.39
C PHE A 1239 20.70 -5.65 -14.05
N ALA A 1240 21.21 -6.89 -14.00
CA ALA A 1240 21.39 -7.63 -12.75
C ALA A 1240 22.42 -6.94 -11.83
N PHE A 1241 23.51 -6.41 -12.38
CA PHE A 1241 24.49 -5.64 -11.63
C PHE A 1241 23.90 -4.35 -11.05
N VAL A 1242 23.18 -3.56 -11.86
CA VAL A 1242 22.53 -2.32 -11.40
C VAL A 1242 21.51 -2.64 -10.32
N PHE A 1243 20.72 -3.70 -10.48
CA PHE A 1243 19.79 -4.18 -9.46
C PHE A 1243 20.49 -4.49 -8.12
N ALA A 1244 21.57 -5.28 -8.16
CA ALA A 1244 22.34 -5.62 -6.96
C ALA A 1244 23.00 -4.39 -6.31
N PHE A 1245 23.53 -3.48 -7.11
CA PHE A 1245 24.14 -2.24 -6.65
C PHE A 1245 23.10 -1.30 -5.99
N CYS A 1246 21.94 -1.13 -6.62
CA CYS A 1246 20.88 -0.25 -6.12
C CYS A 1246 20.27 -0.80 -4.83
N ILE A 1247 20.00 -2.11 -4.73
CA ILE A 1247 19.53 -2.73 -3.48
C ILE A 1247 20.55 -2.57 -2.33
N LYS A 1248 21.85 -2.59 -2.65
CA LYS A 1248 22.90 -2.39 -1.66
C LYS A 1248 22.96 -0.95 -1.15
N THR A 1249 22.83 0.03 -2.05
CA THR A 1249 23.11 1.45 -1.79
C THR A 1249 21.87 2.27 -1.42
N LEU A 1250 20.74 2.04 -2.10
CA LEU A 1250 19.51 2.80 -1.89
C LEU A 1250 18.66 2.14 -0.80
N ASN A 1251 18.35 2.92 0.24
CA ASN A 1251 17.42 2.54 1.28
C ASN A 1251 16.21 3.48 1.26
N PHE A 1252 15.06 2.96 0.85
CA PHE A 1252 13.81 3.72 0.81
C PHE A 1252 12.99 3.62 2.10
N GLN A 1253 13.43 2.83 3.09
CA GLN A 1253 12.86 2.90 4.44
C GLN A 1253 13.42 4.13 5.16
N THR A 1254 12.63 5.20 5.18
CA THR A 1254 12.82 6.29 6.14
C THR A 1254 12.21 5.85 7.48
N ARG A 1255 13.03 5.74 8.53
CA ARG A 1255 12.64 5.34 9.90
C ARG A 1255 12.89 6.46 10.89
#